data_AF-A0A7W1G195-F1
#
_entry.id   AF-A0A7W1G195-F1
#
_cell.length_a   1.000
_cell.length_b   1.000
_cell.length_c   1.000
_cell.angle_alpha   90.00
_cell.angle_beta   90.00
_cell.angle_gamma   90.00
#
_symmetry.space_group_name_H-M   'P 1'
#
loop_
_entity.id
_entity.type
_entity.pdbx_description
1 polymer ?
#
loop_
_entity_poly.entity_id
_entity_poly.type
_entity_poly.pdbx_seq_one_letter_code
_entity_poly.pdbx_strand_id
1 'polypeptide(L)'
;MADMVTSPDDQEEFVILDEIGDFDALPALDEAGQDYLRGQGITSPETWSAFRLGTPAPAVLARLGLTGRKAPGAGGVSIPTWQPETPDRMAGLVRLTPGQHRHRFASVPAGIGGPITVATAPRVVLANNPLLALWLHQCGVEDVALVEEMGVLPPLAAWLRSRTLICAAHNQNDLQAMESGLAALGITATGVVLPMKRSHISPESRAVLGLPLVADVPDATEPKPTLSALILSQLHAYARSRLAAGEARQVLIDLELDHPDLLAAYNVGYLPPDYRDALPREAQRALVGQRCGNSLMFPATDSAGTIVDALIVRVHAPSQPSPSLWPEPRGLLAPALITGHPDLIVTDTVVWLGRLFRQGYRNVLLLRGIQDARRQAAELQRCGVKNVTLRVRHGVDSWTGIFQACGLRVTVIREPVTSATMAATIPGAAQRTSVLDIVRSLSPGKPSATAAPVTASDVATAEAVTPAVVEVRSAAQADALVCLESDSTSGELLFQAGPLIYAVPRREDGTSKRQVTIRCGGKAPHSTLDLAQPMQCKRWAGSVSGSLGHHEDVIAGHLIALWPAVLAREEADEMAPAVTVSAEERAVGHSLLDAPDLMQRVLADLAALGWLGEEKAKQVLYLSAISRLLSQPVWAVYQASTGAAPWQGVGCIVALTPPEAVTIFHRLTDSALTHADRVSLRHRLLVVDQAETLRPEGALALRVLHERGGIGWATAAPMAGGGTGETRGPVSVLAAAAASLDLRCRDAFLTVTVDETPGQTAAILADQRRRLAAGLTPRDASAHIIMRHHAAQRLLERLPVRVPFADRLIFPASHLRHRDEQSQFLRLIAASALLHQRQRPREAGVVLATEEDFNAVVACTAGLLGTEAESISTAARRLLSALFERKLTTFTMADLRGAFPEWTPYAYKAALLDLLDFGYIDSPNGGRGRLRPYRLVANAADMPAMLGGIRLRPAAAPSLSADDVAPSVGELAKVGDTGIANFAPRLTGS
;
A
#
# COMPACT_ATOMS: atom_id res chain seq x y z
N MET A 1 41.33 -31.50 -6.23
CA MET A 1 40.63 -30.46 -7.02
C MET A 1 39.68 -29.76 -6.04
N ALA A 2 40.17 -28.92 -5.13
CA ALA A 2 40.72 -27.58 -5.32
C ALA A 2 39.67 -26.56 -5.78
N ASP A 3 39.41 -25.61 -4.86
CA ASP A 3 38.94 -24.23 -5.03
C ASP A 3 37.43 -23.93 -5.06
N MET A 4 36.86 -23.77 -3.86
CA MET A 4 36.05 -22.58 -3.58
C MET A 4 36.82 -21.71 -2.60
N VAL A 5 37.40 -20.63 -3.12
CA VAL A 5 38.03 -19.56 -2.37
C VAL A 5 36.95 -18.86 -1.56
N THR A 6 36.89 -19.13 -0.26
CA THR A 6 36.23 -18.24 0.70
C THR A 6 37.16 -17.05 0.96
N SER A 7 36.59 -15.84 0.88
CA SER A 7 37.26 -14.60 1.27
C SER A 7 37.80 -14.72 2.71
N PRO A 8 38.99 -14.18 3.04
CA PRO A 8 39.56 -14.29 4.38
C PRO A 8 38.84 -13.46 5.47
N ASP A 9 37.75 -12.75 5.14
CA ASP A 9 37.03 -11.85 6.06
C ASP A 9 35.90 -12.50 6.90
N ASP A 10 35.59 -13.79 6.70
CA ASP A 10 34.44 -14.48 7.34
C ASP A 10 34.84 -15.55 8.37
N GLN A 11 36.01 -15.43 9.01
CA GLN A 11 36.29 -16.22 10.21
C GLN A 11 35.66 -15.52 11.43
N GLU A 12 34.47 -15.97 11.83
CA GLU A 12 33.88 -15.63 13.14
C GLU A 12 34.70 -16.29 14.25
N GLU A 13 35.73 -15.60 14.74
CA GLU A 13 36.38 -15.94 16.01
C GLU A 13 35.37 -15.75 17.14
N PHE A 14 34.87 -16.86 17.67
CA PHE A 14 34.04 -16.86 18.87
C PHE A 14 34.92 -16.94 20.13
N VAL A 15 34.62 -16.11 21.15
CA VAL A 15 35.30 -16.13 22.46
C VAL A 15 34.73 -17.27 23.33
N ILE A 16 35.62 -18.06 23.94
CA ILE A 16 35.27 -19.15 24.87
C ILE A 16 34.75 -18.55 26.18
N LEU A 17 33.53 -18.94 26.58
CA LEU A 17 32.79 -18.48 27.76
C LEU A 17 33.23 -19.20 29.05
N ASP A 18 34.48 -19.03 29.50
CA ASP A 18 34.94 -19.67 30.75
C ASP A 18 34.82 -18.77 32.01
N GLU A 19 34.44 -17.49 31.88
CA GLU A 19 34.48 -16.54 33.01
C GLU A 19 33.17 -15.77 33.32
N ILE A 20 32.03 -16.07 32.67
CA ILE A 20 30.75 -15.39 33.00
C ILE A 20 29.99 -16.20 34.03
N GLY A 21 30.35 -16.02 35.30
CA GLY A 21 29.53 -16.43 36.44
C GLY A 21 28.30 -15.55 36.59
N ASP A 22 27.15 -16.21 36.73
CA ASP A 22 25.81 -15.76 37.13
C ASP A 22 24.88 -15.08 36.11
N PHE A 23 23.63 -15.56 36.12
CA PHE A 23 22.48 -15.02 35.40
C PHE A 23 22.12 -13.57 35.82
N ASP A 24 22.66 -13.11 36.95
CA ASP A 24 22.50 -11.75 37.49
C ASP A 24 23.04 -10.64 36.56
N ALA A 25 23.78 -11.02 35.52
CA ALA A 25 24.26 -10.12 34.48
C ALA A 25 23.19 -9.72 33.44
N LEU A 26 22.03 -10.39 33.41
CA LEU A 26 20.90 -10.07 32.53
C LEU A 26 19.81 -9.31 33.30
N PRO A 27 19.75 -7.96 33.21
CA PRO A 27 18.64 -7.22 33.81
C PRO A 27 17.30 -7.61 33.16
N ALA A 28 16.22 -7.46 33.93
CA ALA A 28 14.86 -7.76 33.49
C ALA A 28 14.53 -7.08 32.15
N LEU A 29 13.68 -7.73 31.35
CA LEU A 29 13.16 -7.22 30.09
C LEU A 29 12.73 -5.74 30.19
N ASP A 30 13.29 -4.90 29.32
CA ASP A 30 12.85 -3.53 29.13
C ASP A 30 11.42 -3.46 28.54
N GLU A 31 10.78 -2.30 28.63
CA GLU A 31 9.40 -2.08 28.17
C GLU A 31 9.22 -2.43 26.69
N ALA A 32 10.23 -2.12 25.87
CA ALA A 32 10.26 -2.46 24.44
C ALA A 32 10.28 -3.98 24.17
N GLY A 33 11.07 -4.74 24.95
CA GLY A 33 11.12 -6.20 24.88
C GLY A 33 9.82 -6.84 25.35
N GLN A 34 9.19 -6.30 26.41
CA GLN A 34 7.89 -6.75 26.88
C GLN A 34 6.79 -6.51 25.84
N ASP A 35 6.74 -5.32 25.23
CA ASP A 35 5.77 -4.99 24.20
C ASP A 35 5.94 -5.83 22.93
N TYR A 36 7.19 -6.12 22.55
CA TYR A 36 7.47 -7.06 21.48
C TYR A 36 6.90 -8.45 21.78
N LEU A 37 7.18 -9.01 22.97
CA LEU A 37 6.66 -10.33 23.37
C LEU A 37 5.13 -10.34 23.46
N ARG A 38 4.50 -9.28 23.96
CA ARG A 38 3.04 -9.11 23.96
C ARG A 38 2.47 -9.09 22.55
N GLY A 39 3.12 -8.40 21.60
CA GLY A 39 2.77 -8.46 20.17
C GLY A 39 2.91 -9.86 19.59
N GLN A 40 3.91 -10.62 20.05
CA GLN A 40 4.08 -12.05 19.76
C GLN A 40 3.18 -12.96 20.62
N GLY A 41 2.25 -12.42 21.41
CA GLY A 41 1.25 -13.16 22.19
C GLY A 41 1.81 -13.92 23.38
N ILE A 42 3.06 -13.65 23.74
CA ILE A 42 3.72 -14.17 24.92
C ILE A 42 3.52 -13.10 25.99
N THR A 43 2.44 -13.23 26.74
CA THR A 43 1.98 -12.24 27.72
C THR A 43 2.24 -12.66 29.16
N SER A 44 2.63 -13.92 29.40
CA SER A 44 2.87 -14.45 30.75
C SER A 44 4.21 -13.99 31.32
N PRO A 45 4.22 -13.21 32.43
CA PRO A 45 5.46 -12.85 33.13
C PRO A 45 6.17 -14.07 33.72
N GLU A 46 5.42 -15.13 34.08
CA GLU A 46 5.97 -16.40 34.57
C GLU A 46 6.83 -17.08 33.50
N THR A 47 6.37 -17.08 32.24
CA THR A 47 7.15 -17.58 31.11
C THR A 47 8.42 -16.77 30.89
N TRP A 48 8.35 -15.43 30.99
CA TRP A 48 9.52 -14.58 30.86
C TRP A 48 10.55 -14.84 31.94
N SER A 49 10.09 -15.02 33.18
CA SER A 49 10.94 -15.35 34.32
C SER A 49 11.53 -16.75 34.21
N ALA A 50 10.75 -17.75 33.78
CA ALA A 50 11.19 -19.13 33.65
C ALA A 50 12.31 -19.29 32.61
N PHE A 51 12.20 -18.57 31.49
CA PHE A 51 13.26 -18.51 30.48
C PHE A 51 14.38 -17.51 30.80
N ARG A 52 14.31 -16.83 31.95
CA ARG A 52 15.28 -15.80 32.39
C ARG A 52 15.53 -14.75 31.31
N LEU A 53 14.45 -14.29 30.67
CA LEU A 53 14.52 -13.32 29.59
C LEU A 53 15.04 -11.97 30.11
N GLY A 54 15.99 -11.39 29.38
CA GLY A 54 16.57 -10.11 29.76
C GLY A 54 17.15 -9.34 28.59
N THR A 55 17.59 -8.11 28.87
CA THR A 55 18.30 -7.27 27.92
C THR A 55 19.75 -7.14 28.40
N PRO A 56 20.76 -7.74 27.76
CA PRO A 56 22.12 -7.77 28.30
C PRO A 56 22.69 -6.36 28.42
N ALA A 57 23.24 -6.04 29.59
CA ALA A 57 23.92 -4.77 29.80
C ALA A 57 25.11 -4.64 28.81
N PRO A 58 25.49 -3.42 28.38
CA PRO A 58 26.62 -3.21 27.48
C PRO A 58 27.92 -3.86 27.94
N ALA A 59 28.14 -3.97 29.26
CA ALA A 59 29.29 -4.65 29.85
C ALA A 59 29.31 -6.18 29.58
N VAL A 60 28.14 -6.82 29.52
CA VAL A 60 28.00 -8.26 29.22
C VAL A 60 28.27 -8.51 27.74
N LEU A 61 27.72 -7.65 26.86
CA LEU A 61 28.00 -7.70 25.42
C LEU A 61 29.50 -7.48 25.13
N ALA A 62 30.14 -6.55 25.85
CA ALA A 62 31.58 -6.30 25.74
C ALA A 62 32.43 -7.51 26.18
N ARG A 63 32.03 -8.20 27.26
CA ARG A 63 32.69 -9.45 27.73
C ARG A 63 32.48 -10.63 26.79
N LEU A 64 31.38 -10.65 26.03
CA LEU A 64 31.09 -11.63 24.97
C LEU A 64 31.84 -11.35 23.65
N GLY A 65 32.68 -10.31 23.59
CA GLY A 65 33.40 -9.91 22.37
C GLY A 65 32.54 -9.16 21.34
N LEU A 66 31.28 -8.84 21.67
CA LEU A 66 30.34 -8.16 20.78
C LEU A 66 30.49 -6.63 20.90
N THR A 67 31.58 -6.07 20.33
CA THR A 67 31.81 -4.61 20.27
C THR A 67 31.83 -4.07 18.83
N GLY A 68 31.51 -2.79 18.63
CA GLY A 68 31.56 -2.13 17.30
C GLY A 68 30.40 -2.48 16.36
N ARG A 69 30.64 -2.61 15.04
CA ARG A 69 29.61 -2.95 14.02
C ARG A 69 28.89 -4.29 14.25
N LYS A 70 29.47 -5.16 15.10
CA LYS A 70 28.89 -6.45 15.54
C LYS A 70 28.15 -6.34 16.88
N ALA A 71 28.15 -5.17 17.53
CA ALA A 71 27.35 -4.94 18.74
C ALA A 71 25.87 -4.92 18.34
N PRO A 72 25.06 -5.86 18.85
CA PRO A 72 23.66 -5.91 18.49
C PRO A 72 22.93 -4.69 19.09
N GLY A 73 22.27 -3.90 18.22
CA GLY A 73 21.75 -2.55 18.52
C GLY A 73 20.81 -2.47 19.73
N ALA A 74 20.48 -1.25 20.19
CA ALA A 74 19.56 -1.07 21.31
C ALA A 74 18.17 -1.69 20.96
N GLY A 75 17.69 -2.61 21.81
CA GLY A 75 16.44 -3.36 21.61
C GLY A 75 16.63 -4.81 21.14
N GLY A 76 16.02 -5.75 21.88
CA GLY A 76 16.07 -7.19 21.60
C GLY A 76 15.75 -8.02 22.83
N VAL A 77 15.21 -9.23 22.65
CA VAL A 77 14.98 -10.16 23.76
C VAL A 77 16.11 -11.18 23.75
N SER A 78 16.86 -11.26 24.84
CA SER A 78 17.89 -12.29 25.00
C SER A 78 17.39 -13.45 25.84
N ILE A 79 17.73 -14.65 25.40
CA ILE A 79 17.41 -15.91 26.05
C ILE A 79 18.75 -16.56 26.41
N PRO A 80 19.12 -16.63 27.68
CA PRO A 80 20.32 -17.35 28.08
C PRO A 80 20.11 -18.85 27.90
N THR A 81 21.15 -19.53 27.44
CA THR A 81 21.21 -20.98 27.37
C THR A 81 22.14 -21.52 28.45
N TRP A 82 21.93 -22.76 28.88
CA TRP A 82 22.65 -23.39 29.98
C TRP A 82 22.83 -24.90 29.73
N GLN A 83 23.79 -25.51 30.43
CA GLN A 83 24.01 -26.95 30.35
C GLN A 83 23.25 -27.66 31.48
N PRO A 84 22.58 -28.80 31.24
CA PRO A 84 21.85 -29.50 32.29
C PRO A 84 22.69 -29.98 33.48
N GLU A 85 23.99 -30.18 33.29
CA GLU A 85 24.95 -30.51 34.34
C GLU A 85 25.27 -29.32 35.26
N THR A 86 25.08 -28.09 34.77
CA THR A 86 25.35 -26.82 35.47
C THR A 86 24.28 -25.77 35.16
N PRO A 87 23.01 -26.00 35.56
CA PRO A 87 21.87 -25.16 35.14
C PRO A 87 21.81 -23.77 35.81
N ASP A 88 22.68 -23.56 36.80
CA ASP A 88 22.98 -22.31 37.48
C ASP A 88 24.02 -21.45 36.74
N ARG A 89 24.61 -21.97 35.65
CA ARG A 89 25.56 -21.24 34.81
C ARG A 89 25.07 -21.04 33.39
N MET A 90 25.31 -19.84 32.84
CA MET A 90 25.02 -19.53 31.45
C MET A 90 26.11 -20.14 30.55
N ALA A 91 25.70 -20.96 29.59
CA ALA A 91 26.55 -21.58 28.57
C ALA A 91 26.58 -20.79 27.26
N GLY A 92 25.52 -20.04 26.96
CA GLY A 92 25.42 -19.23 25.75
C GLY A 92 24.25 -18.25 25.79
N LEU A 93 24.05 -17.51 24.71
CA LEU A 93 23.02 -16.47 24.61
C LEU A 93 22.38 -16.47 23.23
N VAL A 94 21.08 -16.74 23.16
CA VAL A 94 20.27 -16.58 21.93
C VAL A 94 19.62 -15.21 21.92
N ARG A 95 19.66 -14.51 20.79
CA ARG A 95 19.06 -13.18 20.67
C ARG A 95 17.93 -13.15 19.65
N LEU A 96 16.75 -12.73 20.11
CA LEU A 96 15.60 -12.38 19.28
C LEU A 96 15.64 -10.89 18.95
N THR A 97 15.68 -10.56 17.65
CA THR A 97 15.71 -9.18 17.17
C THR A 97 14.34 -8.76 16.62
N PRO A 98 13.58 -7.90 17.33
CA PRO A 98 12.20 -7.53 17.00
C PRO A 98 12.00 -7.00 15.57
N GLY A 99 12.94 -6.17 15.09
CA GLY A 99 12.81 -5.50 13.79
C GLY A 99 13.05 -6.39 12.57
N GLN A 100 13.61 -7.59 12.74
CA GLN A 100 13.95 -8.50 11.64
C GLN A 100 13.29 -9.87 11.76
N HIS A 101 12.59 -10.15 12.87
CA HIS A 101 12.10 -11.49 13.23
C HIS A 101 13.19 -12.59 13.11
N ARG A 102 14.44 -12.20 13.35
CA ARG A 102 15.60 -13.09 13.33
C ARG A 102 15.98 -13.46 14.75
N HIS A 103 16.37 -14.71 14.88
CA HIS A 103 16.93 -15.34 16.07
C HIS A 103 18.20 -16.04 15.63
N ARG A 104 19.27 -15.87 16.40
CA ARG A 104 20.53 -16.60 16.30
C ARG A 104 21.23 -16.56 17.65
N PHE A 105 22.16 -17.47 17.88
CA PHE A 105 23.15 -17.30 18.94
C PHE A 105 23.94 -16.00 18.77
N ALA A 106 24.06 -15.26 19.86
CA ALA A 106 24.95 -14.11 20.02
C ALA A 106 26.29 -14.53 20.66
N SER A 107 26.44 -15.80 21.04
CA SER A 107 27.66 -16.43 21.55
C SER A 107 28.00 -17.66 20.71
N VAL A 108 29.02 -18.44 21.11
CA VAL A 108 29.15 -19.83 20.62
C VAL A 108 27.83 -20.58 20.91
N PRO A 109 27.28 -21.32 19.94
CA PRO A 109 26.16 -22.21 20.17
C PRO A 109 26.49 -23.25 21.26
N ALA A 110 25.84 -23.12 22.42
CA ALA A 110 26.07 -24.01 23.55
C ALA A 110 24.85 -24.06 24.48
N GLY A 111 24.53 -25.26 24.97
CA GLY A 111 23.44 -25.49 25.93
C GLY A 111 22.03 -25.33 25.34
N ILE A 112 21.05 -25.33 26.24
CA ILE A 112 19.61 -25.19 25.93
C ILE A 112 19.02 -23.97 26.62
N GLY A 113 18.01 -23.34 26.02
CA GLY A 113 17.23 -22.28 26.68
C GLY A 113 15.94 -22.84 27.26
N GLY A 114 15.50 -22.37 28.42
CA GLY A 114 14.24 -22.84 29.01
C GLY A 114 14.25 -22.86 30.53
N PRO A 115 13.14 -23.30 31.14
CA PRO A 115 12.99 -23.40 32.59
C PRO A 115 14.00 -24.37 33.19
N ILE A 116 14.59 -24.02 34.33
CA ILE A 116 15.56 -24.88 35.04
C ILE A 116 14.98 -26.25 35.42
N THR A 117 13.66 -26.34 35.58
CA THR A 117 12.92 -27.58 35.86
C THR A 117 13.12 -28.63 34.76
N VAL A 118 13.44 -28.20 33.53
CA VAL A 118 13.75 -29.11 32.42
C VAL A 118 14.96 -29.99 32.73
N ALA A 119 15.94 -29.50 33.49
CA ALA A 119 17.19 -30.22 33.78
C ALA A 119 16.94 -31.61 34.39
N THR A 120 15.90 -31.75 35.21
CA THR A 120 15.52 -33.00 35.90
C THR A 120 14.24 -33.62 35.34
N ALA A 121 13.60 -33.02 34.33
CA ALA A 121 12.36 -33.50 33.78
C ALA A 121 12.54 -34.88 33.08
N PRO A 122 11.62 -35.85 33.30
CA PRO A 122 11.69 -37.18 32.67
C PRO A 122 11.25 -37.16 31.20
N ARG A 123 10.48 -36.13 30.81
CA ARG A 123 10.07 -35.82 29.43
C ARG A 123 10.66 -34.45 29.07
N VAL A 124 11.06 -34.27 27.81
CA VAL A 124 11.54 -32.98 27.29
C VAL A 124 10.96 -32.71 25.92
N VAL A 125 10.38 -31.52 25.75
CA VAL A 125 9.90 -31.01 24.47
C VAL A 125 10.95 -30.09 23.87
N LEU A 126 11.61 -30.52 22.81
CA LEU A 126 12.62 -29.75 22.10
C LEU A 126 11.94 -28.88 21.03
N ALA A 127 12.09 -27.57 21.13
CA ALA A 127 11.60 -26.61 20.15
C ALA A 127 12.78 -25.91 19.45
N ASN A 128 12.75 -25.83 18.12
CA ASN A 128 13.81 -25.17 17.35
C ASN A 128 13.64 -23.65 17.22
N ASN A 129 12.49 -23.13 17.63
CA ASN A 129 12.17 -21.72 17.53
C ASN A 129 11.87 -21.13 18.93
N PRO A 130 12.50 -20.00 19.32
CA PRO A 130 12.31 -19.36 20.61
C PRO A 130 10.88 -18.91 20.88
N LEU A 131 10.19 -18.36 19.88
CA LEU A 131 8.79 -17.94 20.04
C LEU A 131 7.88 -19.15 20.23
N LEU A 132 8.19 -20.27 19.58
CA LEU A 132 7.47 -21.54 19.77
C LEU A 132 7.73 -22.09 21.19
N ALA A 133 8.97 -22.09 21.66
CA ALA A 133 9.34 -22.55 23.00
C ALA A 133 8.63 -21.75 24.10
N LEU A 134 8.68 -20.42 24.00
CA LEU A 134 8.02 -19.51 24.94
C LEU A 134 6.49 -19.67 24.93
N TRP A 135 5.91 -19.82 23.75
CA TRP A 135 4.47 -20.01 23.62
C TRP A 135 4.01 -21.36 24.20
N LEU A 136 4.75 -22.45 23.94
CA LEU A 136 4.46 -23.77 24.52
C LEU A 136 4.49 -23.74 26.05
N HIS A 137 5.49 -23.08 26.63
CA HIS A 137 5.57 -22.88 28.08
C HIS A 137 4.36 -22.12 28.61
N GLN A 138 3.98 -21.00 27.96
CA GLN A 138 2.79 -20.25 28.35
C GLN A 138 1.49 -21.07 28.25
N CYS A 139 1.44 -22.05 27.36
CA CYS A 139 0.30 -22.98 27.24
C CYS A 139 0.31 -24.11 28.28
N GLY A 140 1.31 -24.18 29.16
CA GLY A 140 1.42 -25.16 30.24
C GLY A 140 2.37 -26.33 29.96
N VAL A 141 3.22 -26.25 28.92
CA VAL A 141 4.29 -27.25 28.70
C VAL A 141 5.52 -26.83 29.52
N GLU A 142 5.60 -27.27 30.77
CA GLU A 142 6.68 -26.88 31.70
C GLU A 142 8.05 -27.50 31.34
N ASP A 143 8.05 -28.58 30.57
CA ASP A 143 9.23 -29.38 30.21
C ASP A 143 9.81 -29.03 28.82
N VAL A 144 9.62 -27.79 28.36
CA VAL A 144 10.07 -27.31 27.04
C VAL A 144 11.48 -26.72 27.06
N ALA A 145 12.33 -27.17 26.14
CA ALA A 145 13.67 -26.64 25.89
C ALA A 145 13.80 -26.07 24.46
N LEU A 146 14.34 -24.86 24.37
CA LEU A 146 14.81 -24.25 23.14
C LEU A 146 16.15 -24.86 22.72
N VAL A 147 16.19 -25.42 21.52
CA VAL A 147 17.38 -25.88 20.81
C VAL A 147 17.43 -25.16 19.47
N GLU A 148 17.98 -23.95 19.45
CA GLU A 148 17.97 -23.10 18.24
C GLU A 148 18.84 -23.68 17.12
N GLU A 149 19.97 -24.30 17.46
CA GLU A 149 20.90 -24.89 16.51
C GLU A 149 21.19 -26.36 16.87
N MET A 150 21.16 -27.26 15.87
CA MET A 150 21.34 -28.70 16.10
C MET A 150 22.77 -29.07 16.55
N GLY A 151 23.75 -28.20 16.30
CA GLY A 151 25.14 -28.38 16.72
C GLY A 151 25.34 -28.46 18.24
N VAL A 152 24.35 -28.04 19.04
CA VAL A 152 24.41 -28.12 20.51
C VAL A 152 23.99 -29.47 21.08
N LEU A 153 23.43 -30.38 20.25
CA LEU A 153 22.93 -31.68 20.69
C LEU A 153 24.01 -32.71 21.07
N PRO A 154 25.16 -32.83 20.37
CA PRO A 154 26.15 -33.87 20.68
C PRO A 154 26.68 -33.84 22.13
N PRO A 155 27.03 -32.68 22.72
CA PRO A 155 27.39 -32.61 24.14
C PRO A 155 26.28 -33.06 25.09
N LEU A 156 25.02 -32.88 24.69
CA LEU A 156 23.83 -33.19 25.49
C LEU A 156 23.34 -34.63 25.31
N ALA A 157 23.99 -35.44 24.45
CA ALA A 157 23.49 -36.76 24.06
C ALA A 157 23.31 -37.71 25.26
N ALA A 158 24.21 -37.67 26.25
CA ALA A 158 24.11 -38.49 27.46
C ALA A 158 22.88 -38.12 28.29
N TRP A 159 22.60 -36.82 28.42
CA TRP A 159 21.43 -36.28 29.12
C TRP A 159 20.13 -36.58 28.36
N LEU A 160 20.13 -36.48 27.04
CA LEU A 160 18.94 -36.73 26.21
C LEU A 160 18.52 -38.21 26.17
N ARG A 161 19.48 -39.16 26.23
CA ARG A 161 19.19 -40.61 26.13
C ARG A 161 18.37 -41.18 27.28
N SER A 162 18.39 -40.55 28.45
CA SER A 162 17.67 -41.03 29.64
C SER A 162 16.23 -40.50 29.74
N ARG A 163 15.72 -39.83 28.70
CA ARG A 163 14.46 -39.08 28.73
C ARG A 163 13.55 -39.40 27.55
N THR A 164 12.26 -39.15 27.73
CA THR A 164 11.28 -39.19 26.63
C THR A 164 11.33 -37.88 25.86
N LEU A 165 11.63 -37.93 24.56
CA LEU A 165 11.83 -36.73 23.74
C LEU A 165 10.69 -36.49 22.76
N ILE A 166 10.27 -35.22 22.66
CA ILE A 166 9.31 -34.74 21.67
C ILE A 166 9.95 -33.59 20.90
N CYS A 167 9.95 -33.65 19.57
CA CYS A 167 10.41 -32.55 18.73
C CYS A 167 9.21 -31.72 18.26
N ALA A 168 9.21 -30.42 18.57
CA ALA A 168 8.17 -29.48 18.17
C ALA A 168 8.74 -28.46 17.18
N ALA A 169 8.21 -28.44 15.96
CA ALA A 169 8.63 -27.51 14.92
C ALA A 169 7.43 -26.90 14.19
N HIS A 170 7.65 -25.78 13.49
CA HIS A 170 6.57 -25.06 12.81
C HIS A 170 6.23 -25.57 11.41
N ASN A 171 7.12 -26.39 10.83
CA ASN A 171 6.98 -26.99 9.52
C ASN A 171 7.62 -28.38 9.51
N GLN A 172 7.32 -29.18 8.48
CA GLN A 172 7.79 -30.57 8.40
C GLN A 172 9.30 -30.69 8.15
N ASN A 173 9.91 -29.76 7.42
CA ASN A 173 11.33 -29.81 7.08
C ASN A 173 12.21 -29.61 8.32
N ASP A 174 11.85 -28.62 9.14
CA ASP A 174 12.50 -28.34 10.42
C ASP A 174 12.37 -29.54 11.37
N LEU A 175 11.18 -30.15 11.42
CA LEU A 175 10.95 -31.34 12.23
C LEU A 175 11.86 -32.49 11.81
N GLN A 176 11.96 -32.75 10.50
CA GLN A 176 12.84 -33.78 9.95
C GLN A 176 14.31 -33.50 10.24
N ALA A 177 14.74 -32.23 10.23
CA ALA A 177 16.11 -31.85 10.57
C ALA A 177 16.43 -32.15 12.05
N MET A 178 15.50 -31.85 12.96
CA MET A 178 15.63 -32.18 14.39
C MET A 178 15.68 -33.70 14.62
N GLU A 179 14.75 -34.44 14.01
CA GLU A 179 14.70 -35.91 14.10
C GLU A 179 15.97 -36.55 13.54
N SER A 180 16.49 -36.05 12.41
CA SER A 180 17.73 -36.54 11.80
C SER A 180 18.95 -36.26 12.69
N GLY A 181 19.01 -35.08 13.32
CA GLY A 181 20.07 -34.72 14.26
C GLY A 181 20.11 -35.62 15.49
N LEU A 182 18.94 -35.96 16.04
CA LEU A 182 18.83 -36.90 17.16
C LEU A 182 19.12 -38.35 16.73
N ALA A 183 18.66 -38.75 15.54
CA ALA A 183 18.92 -40.07 14.99
C ALA A 183 20.44 -40.31 14.77
N ALA A 184 21.19 -39.29 14.35
CA ALA A 184 22.64 -39.35 14.22
C ALA A 184 23.36 -39.61 15.57
N LEU A 185 22.71 -39.26 16.69
CA LEU A 185 23.20 -39.53 18.05
C LEU A 185 22.66 -40.84 18.63
N GLY A 186 21.88 -41.61 17.85
CA GLY A 186 21.24 -42.85 18.26
C GLY A 186 20.04 -42.64 19.19
N ILE A 187 19.37 -41.48 19.11
CA ILE A 187 18.26 -41.09 19.99
C ILE A 187 16.98 -40.98 19.16
N THR A 188 15.89 -41.57 19.66
CA THR A 188 14.57 -41.47 19.04
C THR A 188 13.71 -40.41 19.72
N ALA A 189 12.92 -39.68 18.94
CA ALA A 189 12.00 -38.66 19.43
C ALA A 189 10.67 -38.72 18.68
N THR A 190 9.59 -38.26 19.31
CA THR A 190 8.27 -38.14 18.68
C THR A 190 8.13 -36.74 18.10
N GLY A 191 7.88 -36.63 16.79
CA GLY A 191 7.72 -35.34 16.14
C GLY A 191 6.29 -34.79 16.15
N VAL A 192 6.14 -33.48 16.36
CA VAL A 192 4.88 -32.75 16.22
C VAL A 192 5.08 -31.45 15.45
N VAL A 193 4.27 -31.24 14.40
CA VAL A 193 4.24 -29.97 13.65
C VAL A 193 3.14 -29.08 14.21
N LEU A 194 3.50 -27.84 14.56
CA LEU A 194 2.59 -26.86 15.16
C LEU A 194 2.48 -25.62 14.27
N PRO A 195 1.27 -25.10 13.98
CA PRO A 195 1.13 -23.91 13.15
C PRO A 195 1.70 -22.66 13.85
N MET A 196 2.43 -21.82 13.09
CA MET A 196 2.94 -20.51 13.59
C MET A 196 1.83 -19.51 13.95
N LYS A 197 0.61 -19.70 13.42
CA LYS A 197 -0.56 -18.87 13.77
C LYS A 197 -1.37 -19.58 14.84
N ARG A 198 -1.62 -18.87 15.94
CA ARG A 198 -2.19 -19.32 17.24
C ARG A 198 -3.62 -19.88 17.19
N SER A 199 -4.13 -20.29 16.04
CA SER A 199 -5.43 -20.92 15.89
C SER A 199 -5.31 -22.42 16.16
N HIS A 200 -5.83 -22.85 17.31
CA HIS A 200 -6.12 -24.21 17.76
C HIS A 200 -5.06 -25.30 17.47
N ILE A 201 -4.32 -25.73 18.51
CA ILE A 201 -3.58 -26.99 18.51
C ILE A 201 -4.59 -28.14 18.36
N SER A 202 -4.34 -29.06 17.42
CA SER A 202 -5.21 -30.23 17.23
C SER A 202 -5.26 -31.10 18.51
N PRO A 203 -6.36 -31.81 18.76
CA PRO A 203 -6.45 -32.73 19.91
C PRO A 203 -5.31 -33.75 19.96
N GLU A 204 -4.86 -34.24 18.80
CA GLU A 204 -3.72 -35.16 18.67
C GLU A 204 -2.41 -34.51 19.12
N SER A 205 -2.12 -33.28 18.66
CA SER A 205 -0.93 -32.54 19.08
C SER A 205 -0.98 -32.17 20.56
N ARG A 206 -2.17 -31.87 21.13
CA ARG A 206 -2.33 -31.64 22.57
C ARG A 206 -2.03 -32.90 23.39
N ALA A 207 -2.50 -34.06 22.91
CA ALA A 207 -2.24 -35.34 23.55
C ALA A 207 -0.75 -35.67 23.56
N VAL A 208 -0.05 -35.50 22.43
CA VAL A 208 1.40 -35.68 22.34
C VAL A 208 2.14 -34.73 23.29
N LEU A 209 1.74 -33.46 23.34
CA LEU A 209 2.35 -32.45 24.22
C LEU A 209 1.93 -32.56 25.69
N GLY A 210 1.05 -33.50 26.07
CA GLY A 210 0.53 -33.63 27.43
C GLY A 210 -0.27 -32.42 27.93
N LEU A 211 -0.82 -31.62 27.02
CA LEU A 211 -1.66 -30.48 27.36
C LEU A 211 -3.08 -30.97 27.71
N PRO A 212 -3.77 -30.32 28.67
CA PRO A 212 -5.15 -30.69 28.98
C PRO A 212 -6.01 -30.57 27.73
N LEU A 213 -6.88 -31.58 27.53
CA LEU A 213 -7.96 -31.54 26.57
C LEU A 213 -8.91 -30.43 27.04
N VAL A 214 -8.91 -29.30 26.33
CA VAL A 214 -9.85 -28.21 26.60
C VAL A 214 -11.18 -28.68 26.06
N ALA A 215 -12.16 -28.91 26.95
CA ALA A 215 -13.56 -28.92 26.55
C ALA A 215 -13.86 -27.56 25.93
N ASP A 216 -14.59 -27.51 24.81
CA ASP A 216 -14.97 -26.25 24.15
C ASP A 216 -15.55 -25.27 25.16
N VAL A 217 -14.73 -24.32 25.64
CA VAL A 217 -15.18 -23.18 26.42
C VAL A 217 -15.60 -22.15 25.38
N PRO A 218 -16.90 -21.79 25.28
CA PRO A 218 -17.30 -20.69 24.44
C PRO A 218 -16.70 -19.40 25.02
N ASP A 219 -15.99 -18.67 24.18
CA ASP A 219 -15.36 -17.39 24.48
C ASP A 219 -16.34 -16.45 25.22
N ALA A 220 -15.92 -15.90 26.36
CA ALA A 220 -16.67 -14.90 27.12
C ALA A 220 -16.50 -13.49 26.50
N THR A 221 -16.74 -13.40 25.20
CA THR A 221 -17.04 -12.18 24.46
C THR A 221 -18.32 -12.47 23.71
N GLU A 222 -19.25 -11.52 23.59
CA GLU A 222 -20.53 -11.73 22.88
C GLU A 222 -20.32 -12.60 21.64
N PRO A 223 -21.04 -13.72 21.48
CA PRO A 223 -20.73 -14.70 20.46
C PRO A 223 -20.80 -14.00 19.11
N LYS A 224 -19.64 -13.88 18.47
CA LYS A 224 -19.55 -13.38 17.11
C LYS A 224 -20.53 -14.21 16.26
N PRO A 225 -21.45 -13.56 15.52
CA PRO A 225 -22.44 -14.30 14.75
C PRO A 225 -21.71 -15.28 13.82
N THR A 226 -22.07 -16.55 13.91
CA THR A 226 -21.50 -17.60 13.07
C THR A 226 -21.85 -17.31 11.61
N LEU A 227 -20.93 -17.60 10.68
CA LEU A 227 -21.21 -17.46 9.25
C LEU A 227 -22.34 -18.43 8.86
N SER A 228 -23.56 -17.92 8.82
CA SER A 228 -24.75 -18.69 8.46
C SER A 228 -24.85 -18.84 6.94
N ALA A 229 -25.60 -19.84 6.49
CA ALA A 229 -25.90 -20.01 5.07
C ALA A 229 -26.54 -18.74 4.46
N LEU A 230 -27.39 -18.05 5.22
CA LEU A 230 -28.01 -16.78 4.80
C LEU A 230 -26.96 -15.69 4.55
N ILE A 231 -25.98 -15.54 5.46
CA ILE A 231 -24.90 -14.55 5.30
C ILE A 231 -24.03 -14.89 4.10
N LEU A 232 -23.72 -16.17 3.88
CA LEU A 232 -22.94 -16.61 2.71
C LEU A 232 -23.70 -16.38 1.40
N SER A 233 -25.01 -16.62 1.38
CA SER A 233 -25.86 -16.33 0.23
C SER A 233 -25.96 -14.83 -0.06
N GLN A 234 -26.09 -13.98 0.97
CA GLN A 234 -26.08 -12.52 0.80
C GLN A 234 -24.73 -12.01 0.28
N LEU A 235 -23.63 -12.51 0.85
CA LEU A 235 -22.28 -12.18 0.42
C LEU A 235 -22.05 -12.58 -1.05
N HIS A 236 -22.50 -13.79 -1.42
CA HIS A 236 -22.38 -14.30 -2.79
C HIS A 236 -23.24 -13.51 -3.79
N ALA A 237 -24.47 -13.18 -3.43
CA ALA A 237 -25.36 -12.35 -4.25
C ALA A 237 -24.76 -10.96 -4.51
N TYR A 238 -24.21 -10.34 -3.45
CA TYR A 238 -23.47 -9.10 -3.58
C TYR A 238 -22.28 -9.26 -4.52
N ALA A 239 -21.45 -10.29 -4.31
CA ALA A 239 -20.28 -10.55 -5.14
C ALA A 239 -20.63 -10.75 -6.62
N ARG A 240 -21.73 -11.42 -6.91
CA ARG A 240 -22.24 -11.58 -8.27
C ARG A 240 -22.71 -10.28 -8.89
N SER A 241 -23.35 -9.40 -8.11
CA SER A 241 -23.78 -8.08 -8.61
C SER A 241 -22.61 -7.23 -9.08
N ARG A 242 -21.49 -7.25 -8.33
CA ARG A 242 -20.26 -6.52 -8.67
C ARG A 242 -19.58 -7.10 -9.90
N LEU A 243 -19.55 -8.43 -10.00
CA LEU A 243 -19.04 -9.11 -11.21
C LEU A 243 -19.87 -8.75 -12.46
N ALA A 244 -21.20 -8.73 -12.33
CA ALA A 244 -22.10 -8.34 -13.41
C ALA A 244 -21.98 -6.85 -13.80
N ALA A 245 -21.63 -5.98 -12.84
CA ALA A 245 -21.31 -4.58 -13.09
C ALA A 245 -19.97 -4.36 -13.83
N GLY A 246 -19.20 -5.43 -14.09
CA GLY A 246 -17.95 -5.38 -14.83
C GLY A 246 -16.71 -5.03 -14.00
N GLU A 247 -16.85 -4.89 -12.69
CA GLU A 247 -15.78 -4.42 -11.78
C GLU A 247 -14.56 -5.36 -11.71
N ALA A 248 -14.72 -6.64 -12.10
CA ALA A 248 -13.64 -7.63 -12.09
C ALA A 248 -13.27 -8.17 -13.49
N ARG A 249 -13.70 -7.49 -14.57
CA ARG A 249 -13.47 -7.97 -15.94
C ARG A 249 -11.99 -8.16 -16.24
N GLN A 250 -11.16 -7.18 -15.89
CA GLN A 250 -9.72 -7.27 -16.09
C GLN A 250 -9.09 -8.37 -15.22
N VAL A 251 -9.51 -8.49 -13.96
CA VAL A 251 -9.06 -9.53 -13.03
C VAL A 251 -9.34 -10.94 -13.57
N LEU A 252 -10.52 -11.16 -14.16
CA LEU A 252 -10.86 -12.44 -14.78
C LEU A 252 -10.00 -12.72 -16.02
N ILE A 253 -9.71 -11.70 -16.83
CA ILE A 253 -8.86 -11.84 -18.03
C ILE A 253 -7.41 -12.20 -17.62
N ASP A 254 -6.86 -11.48 -16.64
CA ASP A 254 -5.49 -11.65 -16.16
C ASP A 254 -5.27 -13.04 -15.53
N LEU A 255 -6.29 -13.57 -14.84
CA LEU A 255 -6.27 -14.90 -14.24
C LEU A 255 -6.72 -16.01 -15.20
N GLU A 256 -7.06 -15.68 -16.45
CA GLU A 256 -7.58 -16.60 -17.46
C GLU A 256 -8.91 -17.30 -17.08
N LEU A 257 -9.75 -16.64 -16.26
CA LEU A 257 -11.02 -17.14 -15.70
C LEU A 257 -12.27 -16.51 -16.34
N ASP A 258 -12.11 -15.71 -17.39
CA ASP A 258 -13.16 -14.96 -18.09
C ASP A 258 -14.09 -15.81 -18.97
N HIS A 259 -13.85 -17.13 -19.06
CA HIS A 259 -14.63 -18.01 -19.90
C HIS A 259 -16.10 -18.15 -19.40
N PRO A 260 -17.13 -17.93 -20.25
CA PRO A 260 -18.53 -17.88 -19.80
C PRO A 260 -19.02 -19.20 -19.19
N ASP A 261 -18.67 -20.35 -19.77
CA ASP A 261 -19.03 -21.66 -19.19
C ASP A 261 -18.39 -21.90 -17.81
N LEU A 262 -17.21 -21.34 -17.53
CA LEU A 262 -16.56 -21.45 -16.23
C LEU A 262 -17.30 -20.61 -15.20
N LEU A 263 -17.59 -19.35 -15.55
CA LEU A 263 -18.34 -18.43 -14.70
C LEU A 263 -19.73 -18.97 -14.38
N ALA A 264 -20.38 -19.63 -15.35
CA ALA A 264 -21.66 -20.29 -15.16
C ALA A 264 -21.55 -21.55 -14.27
N ALA A 265 -20.57 -22.42 -14.52
CA ALA A 265 -20.38 -23.66 -13.77
C ALA A 265 -20.03 -23.42 -12.29
N TYR A 266 -19.13 -22.47 -12.02
CA TYR A 266 -18.64 -22.15 -10.68
C TYR A 266 -19.39 -21.02 -10.00
N ASN A 267 -20.31 -20.35 -10.71
CA ASN A 267 -21.13 -19.27 -10.17
C ASN A 267 -20.27 -18.19 -9.49
N VAL A 268 -19.18 -17.78 -10.15
CA VAL A 268 -18.14 -16.93 -9.56
C VAL A 268 -18.69 -15.54 -9.24
N GLY A 269 -18.25 -14.93 -8.13
CA GLY A 269 -18.50 -13.54 -7.77
C GLY A 269 -17.22 -12.77 -7.50
N TYR A 270 -17.31 -11.44 -7.39
CA TYR A 270 -16.19 -10.56 -7.04
C TYR A 270 -16.50 -9.72 -5.79
N LEU A 271 -15.59 -9.75 -4.83
CA LEU A 271 -15.65 -8.93 -3.61
C LEU A 271 -14.66 -7.76 -3.74
N PRO A 272 -15.13 -6.51 -3.91
CA PRO A 272 -14.27 -5.33 -3.94
C PRO A 272 -13.64 -5.05 -2.56
N PRO A 273 -12.64 -4.15 -2.45
CA PRO A 273 -11.96 -3.86 -1.18
C PRO A 273 -12.89 -3.42 -0.03
N ASP A 274 -13.95 -2.68 -0.37
CA ASP A 274 -14.97 -2.06 0.49
C ASP A 274 -16.23 -2.91 0.64
N TYR A 275 -16.22 -4.18 0.20
CA TYR A 275 -17.41 -5.06 0.19
C TYR A 275 -18.17 -5.14 1.52
N ARG A 276 -17.48 -4.94 2.65
CA ARG A 276 -18.11 -5.00 3.99
C ARG A 276 -19.08 -3.86 4.21
N ASP A 277 -18.79 -2.67 3.70
CA ASP A 277 -19.59 -1.48 3.95
C ASP A 277 -20.98 -1.58 3.29
N ALA A 278 -21.07 -2.37 2.21
CA ALA A 278 -22.31 -2.66 1.50
C ALA A 278 -23.15 -3.80 2.13
N LEU A 279 -22.66 -4.49 3.17
CA LEU A 279 -23.36 -5.60 3.81
C LEU A 279 -24.14 -5.15 5.06
N PRO A 280 -25.22 -5.84 5.44
CA PRO A 280 -25.90 -5.60 6.72
C PRO A 280 -24.95 -5.76 7.92
N ARG A 281 -25.20 -5.00 9.00
CA ARG A 281 -24.35 -5.01 10.22
C ARG A 281 -24.10 -6.41 10.79
N GLU A 282 -25.06 -7.32 10.67
CA GLU A 282 -24.92 -8.71 11.11
C GLU A 282 -23.87 -9.49 10.29
N ALA A 283 -23.92 -9.37 8.96
CA ALA A 283 -22.93 -9.96 8.06
C ALA A 283 -21.55 -9.31 8.24
N GLN A 284 -21.49 -7.98 8.43
CA GLN A 284 -20.24 -7.26 8.75
C GLN A 284 -19.58 -7.84 10.01
N ARG A 285 -20.35 -8.05 11.08
CA ARG A 285 -19.87 -8.64 12.35
C ARG A 285 -19.40 -10.09 12.18
N ALA A 286 -20.14 -10.91 11.42
CA ALA A 286 -19.77 -12.30 11.16
C ALA A 286 -18.47 -12.43 10.35
N LEU A 287 -18.22 -11.48 9.45
CA LEU A 287 -17.05 -11.43 8.56
C LEU A 287 -15.83 -10.73 9.17
N VAL A 288 -15.89 -10.23 10.41
CA VAL A 288 -14.72 -9.67 11.11
C VAL A 288 -13.57 -10.70 11.09
N GLY A 289 -12.34 -10.29 10.83
CA GLY A 289 -11.19 -11.22 10.70
C GLY A 289 -11.10 -12.02 9.38
N GLN A 290 -12.17 -12.11 8.58
CA GLN A 290 -12.13 -12.78 7.26
C GLN A 290 -11.60 -11.85 6.16
N ARG A 291 -10.41 -12.12 5.63
CA ARG A 291 -9.75 -11.28 4.62
C ARG A 291 -10.22 -11.65 3.19
N CYS A 292 -11.40 -11.17 2.82
CA CYS A 292 -12.06 -11.45 1.53
C CYS A 292 -12.08 -10.28 0.53
N GLY A 293 -11.60 -9.09 0.92
CA GLY A 293 -11.60 -7.92 0.04
C GLY A 293 -10.67 -8.11 -1.15
N ASN A 294 -11.05 -7.50 -2.29
CA ASN A 294 -10.36 -7.62 -3.57
C ASN A 294 -10.06 -9.09 -3.97
N SER A 295 -11.10 -9.91 -3.99
CA SER A 295 -10.99 -11.36 -4.22
C SER A 295 -12.14 -11.89 -5.08
N LEU A 296 -11.87 -12.95 -5.85
CA LEU A 296 -12.90 -13.76 -6.47
C LEU A 296 -13.46 -14.75 -5.43
N MET A 297 -14.78 -14.90 -5.42
CA MET A 297 -15.51 -15.79 -4.53
C MET A 297 -16.12 -16.94 -5.33
N PHE A 298 -15.76 -18.16 -4.98
CA PHE A 298 -16.30 -19.39 -5.55
C PHE A 298 -17.17 -20.08 -4.48
N PRO A 299 -18.51 -20.07 -4.62
CA PRO A 299 -19.40 -20.67 -3.63
C PRO A 299 -19.26 -22.20 -3.63
N ALA A 300 -19.25 -22.79 -2.44
CA ALA A 300 -19.35 -24.23 -2.24
C ALA A 300 -20.71 -24.56 -1.62
N THR A 301 -21.42 -25.51 -2.24
CA THR A 301 -22.79 -25.85 -1.85
C THR A 301 -22.89 -27.27 -1.32
N ASP A 302 -23.84 -27.51 -0.43
CA ASP A 302 -24.23 -28.87 -0.05
C ASP A 302 -25.11 -29.54 -1.13
N SER A 303 -25.57 -30.76 -0.84
CA SER A 303 -26.46 -31.53 -1.73
C SER A 303 -27.85 -30.91 -1.90
N ALA A 304 -28.25 -30.00 -1.01
CA ALA A 304 -29.49 -29.22 -1.12
C ALA A 304 -29.30 -27.93 -1.94
N GLY A 305 -28.08 -27.63 -2.39
CA GLY A 305 -27.76 -26.41 -3.13
C GLY A 305 -27.56 -25.17 -2.25
N THR A 306 -27.51 -25.35 -0.92
CA THR A 306 -27.29 -24.25 0.03
C THR A 306 -25.81 -23.92 0.09
N ILE A 307 -25.45 -22.62 0.06
CA ILE A 307 -24.05 -22.19 0.19
C ILE A 307 -23.63 -22.36 1.64
N VAL A 308 -22.69 -23.28 1.86
CA VAL A 308 -22.18 -23.65 3.19
C VAL A 308 -20.74 -23.19 3.43
N ASP A 309 -20.05 -22.80 2.35
CA ASP A 309 -18.66 -22.36 2.38
C ASP A 309 -18.30 -21.61 1.07
N ALA A 310 -17.11 -21.05 0.99
CA ALA A 310 -16.57 -20.45 -0.24
C ALA A 310 -15.05 -20.56 -0.32
N LEU A 311 -14.55 -20.72 -1.55
CA LEU A 311 -13.14 -20.55 -1.88
C LEU A 311 -12.88 -19.08 -2.24
N ILE A 312 -11.92 -18.45 -1.56
CA ILE A 312 -11.56 -17.04 -1.75
C ILE A 312 -10.21 -16.94 -2.45
N VAL A 313 -10.21 -16.38 -3.65
CA VAL A 313 -9.03 -16.24 -4.51
C VAL A 313 -8.64 -14.78 -4.59
N ARG A 314 -7.51 -14.43 -3.97
CA ARG A 314 -7.03 -13.05 -3.94
C ARG A 314 -6.38 -12.66 -5.26
N VAL A 315 -6.73 -11.49 -5.76
CA VAL A 315 -6.24 -10.98 -7.07
C VAL A 315 -4.71 -10.83 -7.10
N HIS A 316 -4.09 -10.45 -5.97
CA HIS A 316 -2.65 -10.18 -5.88
C HIS A 316 -1.80 -11.39 -5.47
N ALA A 317 -2.44 -12.51 -5.12
CA ALA A 317 -1.76 -13.74 -4.71
C ALA A 317 -2.59 -14.99 -5.12
N PRO A 318 -2.89 -15.17 -6.41
CA PRO A 318 -3.79 -16.23 -6.89
C PRO A 318 -3.22 -17.65 -6.65
N SER A 319 -1.91 -17.77 -6.41
CA SER A 319 -1.22 -19.02 -6.07
C SER A 319 -1.40 -19.46 -4.61
N GLN A 320 -1.90 -18.57 -3.74
CA GLN A 320 -2.20 -18.80 -2.32
C GLN A 320 -3.70 -18.55 -2.02
N PRO A 321 -4.62 -19.29 -2.66
CA PRO A 321 -6.04 -19.15 -2.35
C PRO A 321 -6.31 -19.55 -0.88
N SER A 322 -7.27 -18.89 -0.24
CA SER A 322 -7.78 -19.38 1.04
C SER A 322 -8.62 -20.62 0.74
N PRO A 323 -8.19 -21.83 1.14
CA PRO A 323 -8.83 -23.06 0.71
C PRO A 323 -10.29 -23.16 1.17
N SER A 324 -10.70 -22.41 2.19
CA SER A 324 -12.08 -22.33 2.67
C SER A 324 -12.22 -21.09 3.58
N LEU A 325 -13.46 -20.70 3.91
CA LEU A 325 -13.75 -19.75 5.00
C LEU A 325 -13.67 -20.42 6.38
N TRP A 326 -13.65 -21.75 6.40
CA TRP A 326 -13.55 -22.62 7.57
C TRP A 326 -12.21 -23.37 7.61
N PRO A 327 -11.79 -23.88 8.78
CA PRO A 327 -10.59 -24.72 8.90
C PRO A 327 -10.68 -26.02 8.08
N GLU A 328 -11.88 -26.57 7.96
CA GLU A 328 -12.16 -27.72 7.12
C GLU A 328 -13.12 -27.34 5.98
N PRO A 329 -12.82 -27.75 4.74
CA PRO A 329 -13.66 -27.43 3.58
C PRO A 329 -15.04 -28.08 3.70
N ARG A 330 -16.10 -27.30 3.47
CA ARG A 330 -17.50 -27.77 3.46
C ARG A 330 -18.12 -27.56 2.08
N GLY A 331 -19.06 -28.43 1.70
CA GLY A 331 -19.72 -28.37 0.39
C GLY A 331 -18.78 -28.63 -0.79
N LEU A 332 -19.35 -28.66 -1.99
CA LEU A 332 -18.65 -28.91 -3.25
C LEU A 332 -18.70 -27.65 -4.14
N LEU A 333 -17.59 -27.36 -4.82
CA LEU A 333 -17.53 -26.34 -5.87
C LEU A 333 -18.12 -26.90 -7.17
N ALA A 334 -19.00 -26.15 -7.82
CA ALA A 334 -19.61 -26.51 -9.11
C ALA A 334 -20.26 -27.92 -9.15
N PRO A 335 -21.26 -28.22 -8.28
CA PRO A 335 -21.89 -29.54 -8.20
C PRO A 335 -22.57 -30.01 -9.49
N ALA A 336 -22.91 -29.10 -10.42
CA ALA A 336 -23.45 -29.45 -11.73
C ALA A 336 -22.46 -30.30 -12.57
N LEU A 337 -21.16 -30.23 -12.30
CA LEU A 337 -20.15 -30.97 -13.05
C LEU A 337 -20.17 -32.47 -12.73
N ILE A 338 -20.42 -32.84 -11.47
CA ILE A 338 -20.38 -34.25 -11.03
C ILE A 338 -21.64 -35.02 -11.44
N THR A 339 -22.73 -34.32 -11.75
CA THR A 339 -23.99 -34.90 -12.24
C THR A 339 -24.06 -34.92 -13.76
N GLY A 340 -23.35 -34.01 -14.43
CA GLY A 340 -23.32 -33.88 -15.89
C GLY A 340 -22.25 -34.71 -16.61
N HIS A 341 -21.21 -35.17 -15.91
CA HIS A 341 -20.06 -35.82 -16.55
C HIS A 341 -19.62 -37.12 -15.82
N PRO A 342 -19.55 -38.26 -16.52
CA PRO A 342 -19.00 -39.50 -15.95
C PRO A 342 -17.47 -39.46 -15.83
N ASP A 343 -16.81 -38.54 -16.53
CA ASP A 343 -15.35 -38.40 -16.57
C ASP A 343 -14.98 -36.98 -16.14
N LEU A 344 -14.13 -36.83 -15.12
CA LEU A 344 -13.73 -35.53 -14.58
C LEU A 344 -12.21 -35.31 -14.65
N ILE A 345 -11.80 -34.08 -14.95
CA ILE A 345 -10.43 -33.61 -14.77
C ILE A 345 -10.37 -32.86 -13.45
N VAL A 346 -9.64 -33.38 -12.46
CA VAL A 346 -9.52 -32.76 -11.14
C VAL A 346 -8.22 -31.98 -11.02
N THR A 347 -8.32 -30.73 -10.57
CA THR A 347 -7.17 -29.85 -10.28
C THR A 347 -7.28 -29.18 -8.92
N ASP A 348 -6.14 -28.78 -8.35
CA ASP A 348 -6.04 -28.04 -7.08
C ASP A 348 -5.72 -26.55 -7.27
N THR A 349 -5.75 -26.06 -8.52
CA THR A 349 -5.40 -24.66 -8.83
C THR A 349 -6.38 -24.00 -9.79
N VAL A 350 -6.66 -22.72 -9.51
CA VAL A 350 -7.50 -21.86 -10.35
C VAL A 350 -6.87 -21.53 -11.71
N VAL A 351 -5.53 -21.50 -11.77
CA VAL A 351 -4.80 -21.25 -13.02
C VAL A 351 -5.04 -22.38 -14.03
N TRP A 352 -4.95 -23.64 -13.58
CA TRP A 352 -5.26 -24.77 -14.45
C TRP A 352 -6.75 -24.87 -14.78
N LEU A 353 -7.62 -24.49 -13.85
CA LEU A 353 -9.06 -24.40 -14.10
C LEU A 353 -9.35 -23.49 -15.31
N GLY A 354 -8.86 -22.25 -15.29
CA GLY A 354 -9.07 -21.29 -16.38
C GLY A 354 -8.52 -21.76 -17.73
N ARG A 355 -7.28 -22.24 -17.73
CA ARG A 355 -6.61 -22.75 -18.95
C ARG A 355 -7.33 -23.91 -19.60
N LEU A 356 -7.76 -24.91 -18.81
CA LEU A 356 -8.46 -26.07 -19.34
C LEU A 356 -9.83 -25.69 -19.92
N PHE A 357 -10.54 -24.73 -19.31
CA PHE A 357 -11.77 -24.18 -19.89
C PHE A 357 -11.51 -23.45 -21.21
N ARG A 358 -10.45 -22.64 -21.32
CA ARG A 358 -10.06 -22.00 -22.59
C ARG A 358 -9.66 -23.00 -23.68
N GLN A 359 -9.12 -24.15 -23.30
CA GLN A 359 -8.79 -25.25 -24.21
C GLN A 359 -10.00 -26.10 -24.64
N GLY A 360 -11.20 -25.80 -24.13
CA GLY A 360 -12.44 -26.46 -24.53
C GLY A 360 -12.91 -27.59 -23.60
N TYR A 361 -12.19 -27.87 -22.51
CA TYR A 361 -12.66 -28.82 -21.51
C TYR A 361 -13.78 -28.19 -20.66
N ARG A 362 -14.83 -28.97 -20.35
CA ARG A 362 -15.99 -28.53 -19.56
C ARG A 362 -16.23 -29.36 -18.30
N ASN A 363 -15.53 -30.48 -18.19
CA ASN A 363 -15.59 -31.44 -17.10
C ASN A 363 -14.45 -31.25 -16.09
N VAL A 364 -14.05 -30.00 -15.83
CA VAL A 364 -12.89 -29.68 -14.96
C VAL A 364 -13.37 -29.28 -13.56
N LEU A 365 -13.08 -30.12 -12.57
CA LEU A 365 -13.45 -29.93 -11.17
C LEU A 365 -12.27 -29.41 -10.34
N LEU A 366 -12.46 -28.27 -9.67
CA LEU A 366 -11.50 -27.69 -8.73
C LEU A 366 -11.81 -28.20 -7.32
N LEU A 367 -10.80 -28.76 -6.65
CA LEU A 367 -10.89 -29.19 -5.25
C LEU A 367 -9.87 -28.46 -4.38
N ARG A 368 -10.25 -28.14 -3.13
CA ARG A 368 -9.50 -27.22 -2.25
C ARG A 368 -8.38 -27.90 -1.44
N GLY A 369 -7.94 -29.07 -1.92
CA GLY A 369 -6.89 -29.88 -1.30
C GLY A 369 -7.32 -31.30 -0.97
N ILE A 370 -6.44 -32.04 -0.30
CA ILE A 370 -6.63 -33.47 -0.05
C ILE A 370 -7.80 -33.79 0.90
N GLN A 371 -8.08 -32.89 1.85
CA GLN A 371 -9.21 -33.05 2.77
C GLN A 371 -10.56 -32.86 2.06
N ASP A 372 -10.62 -31.92 1.12
CA ASP A 372 -11.78 -31.73 0.25
C ASP A 372 -11.97 -32.96 -0.64
N ALA A 373 -10.89 -33.46 -1.26
CA ALA A 373 -10.93 -34.70 -2.05
C ALA A 373 -11.46 -35.90 -1.25
N ARG A 374 -10.99 -36.08 -0.01
CA ARG A 374 -11.45 -37.16 0.89
C ARG A 374 -12.95 -37.06 1.19
N ARG A 375 -13.45 -35.85 1.46
CA ARG A 375 -14.88 -35.62 1.75
C ARG A 375 -15.77 -35.85 0.53
N GLN A 376 -15.29 -35.47 -0.65
CA GLN A 376 -16.10 -35.48 -1.87
C GLN A 376 -16.02 -36.80 -2.65
N ALA A 377 -14.98 -37.63 -2.48
CA ALA A 377 -14.75 -38.83 -3.27
C ALA A 377 -15.95 -39.80 -3.34
N ALA A 378 -16.64 -40.02 -2.21
CA ALA A 378 -17.84 -40.86 -2.17
C ALA A 378 -19.02 -40.22 -2.92
N GLU A 379 -19.17 -38.90 -2.83
CA GLU A 379 -20.22 -38.15 -3.53
C GLU A 379 -20.00 -38.14 -5.05
N LEU A 380 -18.74 -38.00 -5.50
CA LEU A 380 -18.40 -38.12 -6.92
C LEU A 380 -18.85 -39.47 -7.49
N GLN A 381 -18.51 -40.57 -6.79
CA GLN A 381 -18.93 -41.92 -7.19
C GLN A 381 -20.46 -42.06 -7.20
N ARG A 382 -21.13 -41.58 -6.14
CA ARG A 382 -22.60 -41.65 -5.99
C ARG A 382 -23.33 -40.90 -7.11
N CYS A 383 -22.77 -39.79 -7.58
CA CYS A 383 -23.33 -38.99 -8.68
C CYS A 383 -22.99 -39.53 -10.08
N GLY A 384 -22.31 -40.67 -10.18
CA GLY A 384 -22.09 -41.37 -11.44
C GLY A 384 -20.75 -41.08 -12.13
N VAL A 385 -19.81 -40.41 -11.45
CA VAL A 385 -18.44 -40.28 -11.92
C VAL A 385 -17.76 -41.64 -11.88
N LYS A 386 -17.12 -42.03 -12.98
CA LYS A 386 -16.43 -43.31 -13.16
C LYS A 386 -14.92 -43.12 -13.29
N ASN A 387 -14.50 -42.09 -14.02
CA ASN A 387 -13.09 -41.83 -14.29
C ASN A 387 -12.68 -40.43 -13.79
N VAL A 388 -11.53 -40.34 -13.14
CA VAL A 388 -10.92 -39.09 -12.66
C VAL A 388 -9.51 -38.98 -13.24
N THR A 389 -9.26 -37.89 -13.97
CA THR A 389 -7.93 -37.51 -14.44
C THR A 389 -7.34 -36.47 -13.51
N LEU A 390 -6.25 -36.81 -12.82
CA LEU A 390 -5.61 -35.95 -11.83
C LEU A 390 -4.53 -35.06 -12.45
N ARG A 391 -4.67 -33.76 -12.20
CA ARG A 391 -3.64 -32.73 -12.43
C ARG A 391 -3.51 -31.84 -11.20
N VAL A 392 -2.76 -32.32 -10.21
CA VAL A 392 -2.54 -31.63 -8.93
C VAL A 392 -1.06 -31.32 -8.70
N ARG A 393 -0.75 -30.22 -8.00
CA ARG A 393 0.64 -29.77 -7.78
C ARG A 393 1.49 -30.72 -6.95
N HIS A 394 0.92 -31.27 -5.87
CA HIS A 394 1.63 -32.09 -4.89
C HIS A 394 0.76 -33.24 -4.38
N GLY A 395 1.39 -34.31 -3.88
CA GLY A 395 0.69 -35.41 -3.19
C GLY A 395 -0.14 -36.32 -4.09
N VAL A 396 0.16 -36.38 -5.39
CA VAL A 396 -0.62 -37.12 -6.41
C VAL A 396 -0.97 -38.55 -5.99
N ASP A 397 -0.05 -39.27 -5.33
CA ASP A 397 -0.27 -40.64 -4.89
C ASP A 397 -1.35 -40.72 -3.78
N SER A 398 -1.37 -39.74 -2.88
CA SER A 398 -2.40 -39.64 -1.84
C SER A 398 -3.78 -39.30 -2.41
N TRP A 399 -3.85 -38.44 -3.42
CA TRP A 399 -5.11 -38.17 -4.16
C TRP A 399 -5.59 -39.41 -4.92
N THR A 400 -4.66 -40.13 -5.55
CA THR A 400 -4.93 -41.37 -6.28
C THR A 400 -5.52 -42.42 -5.35
N GLY A 401 -4.90 -42.65 -4.19
CA GLY A 401 -5.38 -43.60 -3.19
C GLY A 401 -6.78 -43.27 -2.67
N ILE A 402 -7.09 -41.98 -2.43
CA ILE A 402 -8.42 -41.54 -1.98
C ILE A 402 -9.51 -41.91 -3.00
N PHE A 403 -9.31 -41.57 -4.27
CA PHE A 403 -10.34 -41.81 -5.28
C PHE A 403 -10.46 -43.31 -5.64
N GLN A 404 -9.35 -44.04 -5.68
CA GLN A 404 -9.37 -45.49 -5.91
C GLN A 404 -10.06 -46.25 -4.77
N ALA A 405 -9.87 -45.83 -3.51
CA ALA A 405 -10.56 -46.42 -2.36
C ALA A 405 -12.09 -46.27 -2.45
N CYS A 406 -12.58 -45.23 -3.12
CA CYS A 406 -14.00 -45.03 -3.44
C CYS A 406 -14.43 -45.64 -4.78
N GLY A 407 -13.60 -46.51 -5.40
CA GLY A 407 -13.97 -47.23 -6.63
C GLY A 407 -13.91 -46.40 -7.92
N LEU A 408 -13.28 -45.22 -7.91
CA LEU A 408 -13.08 -44.39 -9.10
C LEU A 408 -11.81 -44.83 -9.84
N ARG A 409 -11.86 -44.87 -11.19
CA ARG A 409 -10.67 -45.13 -11.99
C ARG A 409 -9.86 -43.84 -12.12
N VAL A 410 -8.59 -43.89 -11.72
CA VAL A 410 -7.73 -42.71 -11.68
C VAL A 410 -6.67 -42.78 -12.78
N THR A 411 -6.57 -41.71 -13.58
CA THR A 411 -5.49 -41.48 -14.54
C THR A 411 -4.68 -40.26 -14.09
N VAL A 412 -3.35 -40.32 -14.13
CA VAL A 412 -2.49 -39.23 -13.66
C VAL A 412 -1.73 -38.62 -14.83
N ILE A 413 -1.75 -37.29 -14.94
CA ILE A 413 -0.93 -36.56 -15.93
C ILE A 413 0.33 -36.05 -15.22
N ARG A 414 1.50 -36.62 -15.54
CA ARG A 414 2.80 -36.32 -14.87
C ARG A 414 3.74 -35.37 -15.64
N GLU A 415 3.46 -35.00 -16.89
CA GLU A 415 4.40 -34.24 -17.75
C GLU A 415 4.36 -32.70 -17.59
N PRO A 416 5.51 -32.00 -17.78
CA PRO A 416 5.56 -30.55 -17.94
C PRO A 416 5.15 -30.19 -19.38
N VAL A 417 3.85 -30.05 -19.61
CA VAL A 417 3.33 -29.85 -20.97
C VAL A 417 3.27 -28.36 -21.33
N THR A 418 4.00 -27.96 -22.38
CA THR A 418 3.80 -26.71 -23.11
C THR A 418 2.48 -26.76 -23.90
N SER A 419 1.87 -25.60 -24.16
CA SER A 419 0.52 -25.45 -24.75
C SER A 419 0.28 -26.20 -26.06
N ALA A 420 1.32 -26.65 -26.77
CA ALA A 420 1.24 -27.35 -28.05
C ALA A 420 0.97 -28.88 -27.94
N THR A 421 1.26 -29.52 -26.80
CA THR A 421 1.21 -31.00 -26.69
C THR A 421 -0.08 -31.54 -26.07
N MET A 422 -1.00 -30.68 -25.61
CA MET A 422 -2.18 -31.11 -24.84
C MET A 422 -3.28 -31.82 -25.65
N ALA A 423 -3.35 -31.63 -26.98
CA ALA A 423 -4.42 -32.20 -27.80
C ALA A 423 -4.34 -33.73 -27.95
N ALA A 424 -3.19 -34.37 -27.64
CA ALA A 424 -2.96 -35.79 -27.90
C ALA A 424 -3.08 -36.70 -26.65
N THR A 425 -3.07 -36.17 -25.42
CA THR A 425 -2.75 -36.97 -24.22
C THR A 425 -3.90 -37.12 -23.22
N ILE A 426 -5.04 -36.45 -23.41
CA ILE A 426 -6.21 -36.57 -22.51
C ILE A 426 -7.28 -37.45 -23.19
N PRO A 427 -7.52 -38.69 -22.72
CA PRO A 427 -8.60 -39.52 -23.23
C PRO A 427 -9.95 -38.86 -22.91
N GLY A 428 -10.85 -38.74 -23.90
CA GLY A 428 -12.21 -38.21 -23.70
C GLY A 428 -12.53 -36.88 -24.40
N ALA A 429 -11.87 -36.56 -25.51
CA ALA A 429 -12.11 -35.35 -26.33
C ALA A 429 -13.49 -35.27 -27.03
N ALA A 430 -14.50 -36.03 -26.58
CA ALA A 430 -15.78 -36.15 -27.25
C ALA A 430 -16.96 -36.06 -26.29
N GLN A 431 -17.12 -34.91 -25.63
CA GLN A 431 -18.44 -34.44 -25.18
C GLN A 431 -18.40 -32.91 -25.04
N ARG A 432 -18.73 -32.23 -26.15
CA ARG A 432 -18.84 -30.77 -26.28
C ARG A 432 -20.19 -30.25 -25.77
N THR A 433 -20.76 -30.88 -24.75
CA THR A 433 -22.05 -30.43 -24.19
C THR A 433 -21.78 -29.17 -23.37
N SER A 434 -22.41 -28.05 -23.73
CA SER A 434 -22.27 -26.82 -22.96
C SER A 434 -22.81 -27.04 -21.55
N VAL A 435 -22.07 -26.62 -20.52
CA VAL A 435 -22.55 -26.63 -19.12
C VAL A 435 -23.81 -25.77 -18.99
N LEU A 436 -23.97 -24.76 -19.85
CA LEU A 436 -25.18 -23.95 -19.95
C LEU A 436 -26.44 -24.79 -20.30
N ASP A 437 -26.30 -25.82 -21.13
CA ASP A 437 -27.42 -26.70 -21.52
C ASP A 437 -27.76 -27.72 -20.44
N ILE A 438 -26.77 -28.16 -19.66
CA ILE A 438 -26.96 -29.02 -18.48
C ILE A 438 -27.68 -28.23 -17.36
N VAL A 439 -27.24 -26.99 -17.09
CA VAL A 439 -27.88 -26.11 -16.09
C VAL A 439 -29.30 -25.70 -16.51
N ARG A 440 -29.53 -25.48 -17.81
CA ARG A 440 -30.88 -25.18 -18.36
C ARG A 440 -31.84 -26.36 -18.30
N SER A 441 -31.36 -27.60 -18.45
CA SER A 441 -32.20 -28.81 -18.42
C SER A 441 -32.54 -29.31 -17.01
N LEU A 442 -31.80 -28.86 -15.98
CA LEU A 442 -32.02 -29.21 -14.57
C LEU A 442 -32.91 -28.23 -13.80
N SER A 443 -33.44 -27.17 -14.44
CA SER A 443 -34.33 -26.21 -13.78
C SER A 443 -35.78 -26.73 -13.71
N PRO A 444 -36.38 -26.93 -12.52
CA PRO A 444 -37.80 -27.20 -12.41
C PRO A 444 -38.58 -25.88 -12.48
N GLY A 445 -39.46 -25.75 -13.49
CA GLY A 445 -40.63 -24.87 -13.47
C GLY A 445 -40.39 -23.35 -13.47
N LYS A 446 -40.85 -22.68 -14.52
CA LYS A 446 -41.06 -21.21 -14.59
C LYS A 446 -41.67 -20.65 -13.30
N PRO A 447 -41.23 -19.46 -12.89
CA PRO A 447 -42.17 -18.37 -12.70
C PRO A 447 -41.94 -17.28 -13.76
N SER A 448 -43.07 -16.69 -14.14
CA SER A 448 -43.21 -15.64 -15.14
C SER A 448 -42.26 -14.46 -14.90
N ALA A 449 -41.71 -13.96 -16.00
CA ALA A 449 -41.12 -12.64 -16.07
C ALA A 449 -42.19 -11.58 -15.78
N THR A 450 -41.91 -10.68 -14.83
CA THR A 450 -41.76 -9.23 -15.05
C THR A 450 -41.43 -8.59 -13.70
N ALA A 451 -40.17 -8.18 -13.51
CA ALA A 451 -39.81 -7.18 -12.52
C ALA A 451 -39.16 -6.02 -13.28
N ALA A 452 -39.96 -4.99 -13.51
CA ALA A 452 -39.55 -3.67 -13.99
C ALA A 452 -38.62 -3.00 -12.95
N PRO A 453 -37.81 -2.02 -13.36
CA PRO A 453 -36.88 -1.33 -12.47
C PRO A 453 -37.64 -0.67 -11.31
N VAL A 454 -37.16 -0.87 -10.09
CA VAL A 454 -37.68 -0.16 -8.91
C VAL A 454 -37.15 1.28 -8.98
N THR A 455 -37.98 2.16 -9.52
CA THR A 455 -37.90 3.61 -9.33
C THR A 455 -38.32 3.98 -7.91
N ALA A 456 -37.73 5.03 -7.38
CA ALA A 456 -38.12 5.70 -6.15
C ALA A 456 -39.51 6.35 -6.31
N SER A 457 -40.53 5.79 -5.67
CA SER A 457 -41.92 6.26 -5.38
C SER A 457 -42.75 4.97 -5.21
N ASP A 458 -43.51 4.65 -4.17
CA ASP A 458 -44.19 5.42 -3.13
C ASP A 458 -44.39 4.52 -1.89
N VAL A 459 -44.20 5.10 -0.69
CA VAL A 459 -44.95 4.70 0.50
C VAL A 459 -46.06 5.75 0.65
N ALA A 460 -47.26 5.43 0.17
CA ALA A 460 -48.52 6.05 0.54
C ALA A 460 -49.17 5.10 1.57
N THR A 461 -49.85 5.47 2.65
CA THR A 461 -50.67 6.65 2.98
C THR A 461 -50.93 6.52 4.48
N ALA A 462 -50.60 7.54 5.27
CA ALA A 462 -51.21 7.75 6.58
C ALA A 462 -51.81 9.17 6.56
N GLU A 463 -53.05 9.27 7.00
CA GLU A 463 -53.98 10.37 6.78
C GLU A 463 -53.45 11.74 7.20
N ALA A 464 -53.77 12.71 6.35
CA ALA A 464 -53.54 14.13 6.58
C ALA A 464 -54.45 14.64 7.71
N VAL A 465 -53.84 14.99 8.84
CA VAL A 465 -54.40 15.98 9.77
C VAL A 465 -53.86 17.34 9.34
N THR A 466 -54.74 18.21 8.87
CA THR A 466 -54.47 19.61 8.59
C THR A 466 -53.80 20.29 9.79
N PRO A 467 -52.63 20.93 9.65
CA PRO A 467 -52.14 21.82 10.69
C PRO A 467 -52.99 23.08 10.65
N ALA A 468 -53.66 23.37 11.76
CA ALA A 468 -54.18 24.70 12.01
C ALA A 468 -53.05 25.71 11.88
N VAL A 469 -53.33 26.81 11.18
CA VAL A 469 -52.52 28.02 11.18
C VAL A 469 -52.39 28.46 12.64
N VAL A 470 -51.22 28.20 13.23
CA VAL A 470 -50.77 28.86 14.45
C VAL A 470 -49.68 29.81 13.99
N GLU A 471 -49.97 31.10 14.11
CA GLU A 471 -49.00 32.17 13.91
C GLU A 471 -47.73 31.86 14.71
N VAL A 472 -46.63 31.60 13.99
CA VAL A 472 -45.30 31.63 14.59
C VAL A 472 -45.02 33.08 14.96
N ARG A 473 -45.24 33.40 16.23
CA ARG A 473 -44.67 34.60 16.84
C ARG A 473 -43.17 34.56 16.64
N SER A 474 -42.68 35.56 15.91
CA SER A 474 -41.30 36.02 15.77
C SER A 474 -40.33 35.39 16.77
N ALA A 475 -39.44 34.53 16.27
CA ALA A 475 -38.19 34.24 16.96
C ALA A 475 -37.43 35.56 17.12
N ALA A 476 -37.11 35.90 18.37
CA ALA A 476 -36.30 37.05 18.71
C ALA A 476 -34.95 36.97 17.99
N GLN A 477 -34.49 38.09 17.42
CA GLN A 477 -33.16 38.25 16.86
C GLN A 477 -32.12 37.83 17.92
N ALA A 478 -31.38 36.76 17.65
CA ALA A 478 -30.19 36.43 18.42
C ALA A 478 -29.09 37.45 18.08
N ASP A 479 -28.45 38.03 19.09
CA ASP A 479 -27.34 38.96 18.91
C ASP A 479 -26.19 38.27 18.15
N ALA A 480 -25.57 38.98 17.20
CA ALA A 480 -24.44 38.45 16.44
C ALA A 480 -23.22 38.24 17.35
N LEU A 481 -22.53 37.10 17.17
CA LEU A 481 -21.35 36.73 17.93
C LEU A 481 -20.12 37.52 17.41
N VAL A 482 -19.52 38.34 18.25
CA VAL A 482 -18.36 39.21 17.93
C VAL A 482 -17.13 38.75 18.72
N CYS A 483 -15.99 38.57 18.06
CA CYS A 483 -14.73 38.26 18.72
C CYS A 483 -14.15 39.51 19.40
N LEU A 484 -13.86 39.45 20.70
CA LEU A 484 -13.46 40.63 21.48
C LEU A 484 -11.96 40.88 21.53
N GLU A 485 -11.14 39.84 21.68
CA GLU A 485 -9.67 39.83 21.53
C GLU A 485 -9.13 38.49 22.09
N SER A 486 -7.97 38.06 21.60
CA SER A 486 -7.19 36.96 22.18
C SER A 486 -6.28 37.54 23.27
N ASP A 487 -6.56 37.25 24.54
CA ASP A 487 -5.65 37.63 25.61
C ASP A 487 -4.40 36.71 25.54
N SER A 488 -3.31 37.25 24.99
CA SER A 488 -2.04 36.54 24.81
C SER A 488 -1.45 36.00 26.11
N THR A 489 -1.96 36.46 27.26
CA THR A 489 -1.49 36.10 28.60
C THR A 489 -2.25 34.91 29.20
N SER A 490 -3.49 34.66 28.79
CA SER A 490 -4.36 33.60 29.35
C SER A 490 -4.58 32.42 28.41
N GLY A 491 -4.27 32.55 27.12
CA GLY A 491 -4.42 31.45 26.15
C GLY A 491 -5.88 31.11 25.83
N GLU A 492 -6.81 32.05 26.07
CA GLU A 492 -8.23 31.89 25.77
C GLU A 492 -8.68 32.83 24.63
N LEU A 493 -9.60 32.36 23.79
CA LEU A 493 -10.32 33.14 22.80
C LEU A 493 -11.65 33.62 23.42
N LEU A 494 -11.90 34.93 23.35
CA LEU A 494 -13.09 35.56 23.91
C LEU A 494 -14.07 35.99 22.80
N PHE A 495 -15.30 35.50 22.88
CA PHE A 495 -16.40 35.87 21.98
C PHE A 495 -17.56 36.47 22.79
N GLN A 496 -18.15 37.56 22.32
CA GLN A 496 -19.29 38.21 22.95
C GLN A 496 -20.52 38.13 22.05
N ALA A 497 -21.67 37.78 22.63
CA ALA A 497 -22.98 37.94 22.02
C ALA A 497 -23.92 38.53 23.07
N GLY A 498 -24.30 39.80 22.92
CA GLY A 498 -25.06 40.55 23.91
C GLY A 498 -24.32 40.63 25.26
N PRO A 499 -24.97 40.28 26.40
CA PRO A 499 -24.34 40.30 27.73
C PRO A 499 -23.51 39.04 28.06
N LEU A 500 -23.46 38.06 27.15
CA LEU A 500 -22.76 36.78 27.35
C LEU A 500 -21.37 36.83 26.73
N ILE A 501 -20.34 36.49 27.52
CA ILE A 501 -18.96 36.34 27.04
C ILE A 501 -18.58 34.84 27.11
N TYR A 502 -18.21 34.28 25.97
CA TYR A 502 -17.75 32.90 25.83
C TYR A 502 -16.22 32.89 25.80
N ALA A 503 -15.62 32.23 26.78
CA ALA A 503 -14.19 31.97 26.83
C ALA A 503 -13.92 30.52 26.42
N VAL A 504 -13.04 30.35 25.44
CA VAL A 504 -12.64 29.04 24.90
C VAL A 504 -11.12 28.95 24.92
N PRO A 505 -10.50 27.96 25.60
CA PRO A 505 -9.05 27.80 25.59
C PRO A 505 -8.60 27.47 24.18
N ARG A 506 -7.51 28.13 23.77
CA ARG A 506 -6.84 27.93 22.49
C ARG A 506 -6.22 26.53 22.47
N ARG A 507 -6.40 25.78 21.39
CA ARG A 507 -5.74 24.47 21.22
C ARG A 507 -5.24 24.30 19.81
N GLU A 508 -3.98 23.92 19.68
CA GLU A 508 -3.32 23.60 18.40
C GLU A 508 -3.74 22.23 17.83
N ASP A 509 -4.56 21.47 18.57
CA ASP A 509 -5.02 20.12 18.21
C ASP A 509 -6.20 20.10 17.22
N GLY A 510 -6.76 21.25 16.86
CA GLY A 510 -7.88 21.37 15.91
C GLY A 510 -9.18 20.67 16.32
N THR A 511 -9.30 20.21 17.58
CA THR A 511 -10.44 19.39 18.02
C THR A 511 -11.72 20.20 18.20
N SER A 512 -12.88 19.71 17.75
CA SER A 512 -14.15 20.41 18.04
C SER A 512 -14.59 20.29 19.52
N LYS A 513 -13.95 19.39 20.28
CA LYS A 513 -14.19 19.20 21.71
C LYS A 513 -13.46 20.25 22.54
N ARG A 514 -14.19 21.27 22.99
CA ARG A 514 -13.65 22.42 23.71
C ARG A 514 -14.25 22.51 25.12
N GLN A 515 -13.45 23.01 26.06
CA GLN A 515 -13.97 23.48 27.34
C GLN A 515 -14.47 24.90 27.12
N VAL A 516 -15.76 25.15 27.29
CA VAL A 516 -16.35 26.48 27.08
C VAL A 516 -16.76 27.03 28.43
N THR A 517 -16.41 28.28 28.70
CA THR A 517 -16.83 29.01 29.91
C THR A 517 -17.70 30.19 29.50
N ILE A 518 -18.93 30.28 30.02
CA ILE A 518 -19.84 31.41 29.74
C ILE A 518 -19.79 32.37 30.92
N ARG A 519 -19.24 33.57 30.74
CA ARG A 519 -19.17 34.63 31.75
C ARG A 519 -20.37 35.55 31.60
N CYS A 520 -21.24 35.60 32.62
CA CYS A 520 -22.39 36.51 32.70
C CYS A 520 -22.73 36.85 34.16
N GLY A 521 -22.78 38.14 34.51
CA GLY A 521 -23.28 38.60 35.81
C GLY A 521 -22.59 38.00 37.05
N GLY A 522 -21.27 37.76 36.98
CA GLY A 522 -20.50 37.13 38.07
C GLY A 522 -20.60 35.60 38.14
N LYS A 523 -21.37 34.97 37.25
CA LYS A 523 -21.46 33.50 37.11
C LYS A 523 -20.61 33.05 35.93
N ALA A 524 -19.93 31.90 36.08
CA ALA A 524 -19.04 31.33 35.07
C ALA A 524 -19.20 29.80 34.95
N PRO A 525 -20.38 29.29 34.52
CA PRO A 525 -20.50 27.87 34.20
C PRO A 525 -19.53 27.47 33.09
N HIS A 526 -18.84 26.34 33.29
CA HIS A 526 -17.94 25.75 32.30
C HIS A 526 -18.33 24.30 32.02
N SER A 527 -18.12 23.83 30.79
CA SER A 527 -18.30 22.42 30.42
C SER A 527 -17.44 22.05 29.23
N THR A 528 -17.09 20.77 29.12
CA THR A 528 -16.40 20.22 27.95
C THR A 528 -17.43 19.59 27.03
N LEU A 529 -17.60 20.16 25.84
CA LEU A 529 -18.53 19.67 24.83
C LEU A 529 -17.91 19.72 23.43
N ASP A 530 -18.46 18.90 22.53
CA ASP A 530 -18.15 18.98 21.11
C ASP A 530 -18.97 20.09 20.45
N LEU A 531 -18.31 21.20 20.12
CA LEU A 531 -18.94 22.37 19.50
C LEU A 531 -19.44 22.12 18.07
N ALA A 532 -18.94 21.06 17.41
CA ALA A 532 -19.42 20.63 16.09
C ALA A 532 -20.68 19.75 16.18
N GLN A 533 -21.14 19.38 17.38
CA GLN A 533 -22.31 18.52 17.61
C GLN A 533 -23.50 19.34 18.17
N PRO A 534 -24.46 19.75 17.32
CA PRO A 534 -25.56 20.63 17.74
C PRO A 534 -26.41 20.07 18.89
N MET A 535 -26.54 18.74 18.99
CA MET A 535 -27.28 18.11 20.09
C MET A 535 -26.58 18.29 21.45
N GLN A 536 -25.24 18.27 21.50
CA GLN A 536 -24.50 18.51 22.74
C GLN A 536 -24.59 19.99 23.15
N CYS A 537 -24.49 20.91 22.19
CA CYS A 537 -24.69 22.34 22.42
C CYS A 537 -26.09 22.63 22.98
N LYS A 538 -27.14 22.08 22.38
CA LYS A 538 -28.54 22.22 22.87
C LYS A 538 -28.72 21.64 24.27
N ARG A 539 -28.19 20.44 24.54
CA ARG A 539 -28.30 19.80 25.86
C ARG A 539 -27.62 20.62 26.95
N TRP A 540 -26.44 21.16 26.68
CA TRP A 540 -25.74 22.00 27.65
C TRP A 540 -26.42 23.36 27.82
N ALA A 541 -26.86 23.99 26.73
CA ALA A 541 -27.66 25.23 26.75
C ALA A 541 -28.89 25.11 27.65
N GLY A 542 -29.66 24.01 27.54
CA GLY A 542 -30.79 23.73 28.41
C GLY A 542 -30.40 23.66 29.89
N SER A 543 -29.26 23.03 30.22
CA SER A 543 -28.79 22.91 31.61
C SER A 543 -28.30 24.22 32.25
N VAL A 544 -27.86 25.20 31.45
CA VAL A 544 -27.34 26.50 31.95
C VAL A 544 -28.31 27.67 31.76
N SER A 545 -29.38 27.48 30.98
CA SER A 545 -30.39 28.51 30.69
C SER A 545 -30.96 29.17 31.97
N GLY A 546 -31.39 28.35 32.93
CA GLY A 546 -31.97 28.82 34.19
C GLY A 546 -30.99 29.54 35.12
N SER A 547 -29.69 29.21 35.07
CA SER A 547 -28.67 29.86 35.92
C SER A 547 -28.18 31.19 35.32
N LEU A 548 -28.14 31.28 33.99
CA LEU A 548 -27.70 32.45 33.23
C LEU A 548 -28.83 33.45 32.97
N GLY A 549 -30.10 33.06 33.09
CA GLY A 549 -31.25 33.95 32.87
C GLY A 549 -31.54 34.24 31.40
N HIS A 550 -31.07 33.38 30.49
CA HIS A 550 -31.27 33.50 29.03
C HIS A 550 -31.99 32.25 28.49
N HIS A 551 -32.79 32.42 27.44
CA HIS A 551 -33.52 31.34 26.80
C HIS A 551 -32.56 30.29 26.20
N GLU A 552 -32.91 29.01 26.29
CA GLU A 552 -32.04 27.91 25.84
C GLU A 552 -31.68 27.99 24.36
N ASP A 553 -32.63 28.41 23.51
CA ASP A 553 -32.39 28.56 22.07
C ASP A 553 -31.34 29.63 21.73
N VAL A 554 -31.25 30.70 22.52
CA VAL A 554 -30.28 31.78 22.32
C VAL A 554 -28.88 31.28 22.64
N ILE A 555 -28.72 30.61 23.79
CA ILE A 555 -27.44 30.03 24.21
C ILE A 555 -27.02 28.92 23.23
N ALA A 556 -27.94 28.06 22.81
CA ALA A 556 -27.67 27.01 21.83
C ALA A 556 -27.23 27.59 20.48
N GLY A 557 -27.88 28.65 20.00
CA GLY A 557 -27.49 29.37 18.79
C GLY A 557 -26.07 29.91 18.86
N HIS A 558 -25.71 30.58 19.97
CA HIS A 558 -24.35 31.09 20.18
C HIS A 558 -23.30 29.97 20.24
N LEU A 559 -23.57 28.87 20.96
CA LEU A 559 -22.66 27.74 21.06
C LEU A 559 -22.41 27.04 19.72
N ILE A 560 -23.44 26.94 18.87
CA ILE A 560 -23.31 26.40 17.51
C ILE A 560 -22.49 27.36 16.62
N ALA A 561 -22.70 28.68 16.75
CA ALA A 561 -21.93 29.68 16.02
C ALA A 561 -20.48 29.84 16.51
N LEU A 562 -20.16 29.36 17.71
CA LEU A 562 -18.84 29.47 18.33
C LEU A 562 -17.77 28.64 17.59
N TRP A 563 -18.12 27.45 17.09
CA TRP A 563 -17.17 26.58 16.38
C TRP A 563 -16.55 27.22 15.13
N PRO A 564 -17.34 27.70 14.15
CA PRO A 564 -16.76 28.33 12.97
C PRO A 564 -15.96 29.60 13.30
N ALA A 565 -16.35 30.33 14.36
CA ALA A 565 -15.64 31.54 14.80
C ALA A 565 -14.28 31.21 15.46
N VAL A 566 -14.21 30.16 16.29
CA VAL A 566 -12.97 29.64 16.87
C VAL A 566 -12.02 29.18 15.77
N LEU A 567 -12.51 28.38 14.82
CA LEU A 567 -11.71 27.86 13.72
C LEU A 567 -11.11 28.99 12.87
N ALA A 568 -11.93 29.97 12.46
CA ALA A 568 -11.47 31.11 11.67
C ALA A 568 -10.39 31.95 12.39
N ARG A 569 -10.48 32.06 13.72
CA ARG A 569 -9.48 32.79 14.52
C ARG A 569 -8.19 32.00 14.69
N GLU A 570 -8.28 30.70 14.98
CA GLU A 570 -7.11 29.83 15.06
C GLU A 570 -6.35 29.78 13.72
N GLU A 571 -7.08 29.72 12.58
CA GLU A 571 -6.49 29.79 11.24
C GLU A 571 -5.80 31.14 10.94
N ALA A 572 -6.41 32.25 11.35
CA ALA A 572 -5.81 33.58 11.20
C ALA A 572 -4.53 33.73 12.03
N ASP A 573 -4.49 33.18 13.25
CA ASP A 573 -3.31 33.22 14.11
C ASP A 573 -2.20 32.26 13.62
N GLU A 574 -2.53 31.11 12.99
CA GLU A 574 -1.57 30.22 12.29
C GLU A 574 -0.98 30.84 11.01
N MET A 575 -1.69 31.81 10.41
CA MET A 575 -1.22 32.57 9.26
C MET A 575 -0.26 33.70 9.63
N ALA A 576 -0.18 34.10 10.90
CA ALA A 576 0.79 35.09 11.36
C ALA A 576 2.22 34.51 11.38
N PRO A 577 3.24 35.19 10.84
CA PRO A 577 4.60 34.71 10.89
C PRO A 577 5.10 34.68 12.34
N ALA A 578 5.33 33.49 12.88
CA ALA A 578 5.80 33.27 14.25
C ALA A 578 7.22 33.83 14.52
N VAL A 579 7.96 34.18 13.47
CA VAL A 579 9.34 34.67 13.55
C VAL A 579 9.41 36.12 13.07
N THR A 580 9.82 37.02 13.96
CA THR A 580 10.05 38.43 13.61
C THR A 580 11.31 38.55 12.75
N VAL A 581 11.14 38.84 11.46
CA VAL A 581 12.26 39.08 10.54
C VAL A 581 12.88 40.45 10.81
N SER A 582 14.18 40.48 11.13
CA SER A 582 14.93 41.71 11.38
C SER A 582 14.97 42.62 10.13
N ALA A 583 15.34 43.89 10.29
CA ALA A 583 15.46 44.82 9.17
C ALA A 583 16.54 44.38 8.16
N GLU A 584 17.65 43.83 8.65
CA GLU A 584 18.76 43.34 7.83
C GLU A 584 18.38 42.08 7.04
N GLU A 585 17.78 41.08 7.70
CA GLU A 585 17.26 39.89 7.01
C GLU A 585 16.20 40.25 5.97
N ARG A 586 15.32 41.21 6.29
CA ARG A 586 14.31 41.70 5.36
C ARG A 586 14.93 42.28 4.09
N ALA A 587 15.98 43.11 4.23
CA ALA A 587 16.69 43.68 3.09
C ALA A 587 17.36 42.59 2.24
N VAL A 588 18.04 41.64 2.87
CA VAL A 588 18.72 40.53 2.16
C VAL A 588 17.70 39.61 1.47
N GLY A 589 16.59 39.29 2.11
CA GLY A 589 15.50 38.50 1.51
C GLY A 589 14.85 39.20 0.31
N HIS A 590 14.55 40.50 0.42
CA HIS A 590 14.04 41.29 -0.71
C HIS A 590 15.04 41.38 -1.87
N SER A 591 16.35 41.46 -1.58
CA SER A 591 17.36 41.46 -2.65
C SER A 591 17.34 40.22 -3.55
N LEU A 592 16.89 39.07 -3.01
CA LEU A 592 16.68 37.85 -3.80
C LEU A 592 15.31 37.86 -4.49
N LEU A 593 14.24 38.22 -3.77
CA LEU A 593 12.87 38.18 -4.28
C LEU A 593 12.59 39.21 -5.38
N ASP A 594 13.29 40.36 -5.37
CA ASP A 594 13.13 41.43 -6.34
C ASP A 594 14.08 41.28 -7.54
N ALA A 595 14.93 40.25 -7.56
CA ALA A 595 15.85 40.00 -8.66
C ALA A 595 15.11 39.45 -9.90
N PRO A 596 15.27 40.01 -11.11
CA PRO A 596 14.62 39.50 -12.32
C PRO A 596 15.15 38.13 -12.73
N ASP A 597 16.40 37.81 -12.35
CA ASP A 597 17.08 36.54 -12.55
C ASP A 597 16.96 35.59 -11.34
N LEU A 598 15.91 35.76 -10.50
CA LEU A 598 15.72 35.05 -9.23
C LEU A 598 16.05 33.56 -9.33
N MET A 599 15.41 32.83 -10.25
CA MET A 599 15.60 31.40 -10.38
C MET A 599 17.06 31.03 -10.76
N GLN A 600 17.71 31.82 -11.60
CA GLN A 600 19.12 31.58 -11.96
C GLN A 600 20.04 31.77 -10.75
N ARG A 601 19.74 32.72 -9.86
CA ARG A 601 20.46 32.89 -8.59
C ARG A 601 20.25 31.71 -7.66
N VAL A 602 19.02 31.20 -7.54
CA VAL A 602 18.74 29.97 -6.75
C VAL A 602 19.56 28.79 -7.28
N LEU A 603 19.66 28.63 -8.60
CA LEU A 603 20.46 27.57 -9.20
C LEU A 603 21.96 27.70 -8.92
N ALA A 604 22.48 28.93 -9.02
CA ALA A 604 23.87 29.22 -8.68
C ALA A 604 24.15 28.97 -7.18
N ASP A 605 23.21 29.33 -6.30
CA ASP A 605 23.29 29.10 -4.87
C ASP A 605 23.29 27.60 -4.54
N LEU A 606 22.42 26.81 -5.17
CA LEU A 606 22.41 25.35 -5.02
C LEU A 606 23.72 24.71 -5.53
N ALA A 607 24.31 25.23 -6.60
CA ALA A 607 25.63 24.79 -7.07
C ALA A 607 26.75 25.14 -6.07
N ALA A 608 26.71 26.33 -5.49
CA ALA A 608 27.65 26.73 -4.44
C ALA A 608 27.56 25.80 -3.20
N LEU A 609 26.35 25.42 -2.81
CA LEU A 609 26.09 24.47 -1.72
C LEU A 609 26.54 23.03 -2.02
N GLY A 610 26.88 22.71 -3.26
CA GLY A 610 27.46 21.41 -3.64
C GLY A 610 26.59 20.54 -4.56
N TRP A 611 25.45 21.05 -5.04
CA TRP A 611 24.65 20.35 -6.05
C TRP A 611 25.02 20.85 -7.45
N LEU A 612 26.00 20.19 -8.07
CA LEU A 612 26.50 20.57 -9.39
C LEU A 612 25.64 19.99 -10.52
N GLY A 613 25.40 20.76 -11.59
CA GLY A 613 24.59 20.32 -12.74
C GLY A 613 23.09 20.17 -12.41
N GLU A 614 22.37 19.37 -13.19
CA GLU A 614 20.96 19.01 -12.93
C GLU A 614 19.99 20.19 -12.75
N GLU A 615 20.16 21.22 -13.58
CA GLU A 615 19.40 22.48 -13.46
C GLU A 615 17.88 22.29 -13.46
N LYS A 616 17.37 21.35 -14.27
CA LYS A 616 15.94 20.99 -14.30
C LYS A 616 15.46 20.41 -12.96
N ALA A 617 16.22 19.46 -12.41
CA ALA A 617 15.87 18.81 -11.14
C ALA A 617 15.87 19.82 -9.99
N LYS A 618 16.90 20.68 -9.91
CA LYS A 618 16.98 21.76 -8.93
C LYS A 618 15.75 22.67 -8.95
N GLN A 619 15.32 23.12 -10.14
CA GLN A 619 14.15 23.98 -10.27
C GLN A 619 12.88 23.28 -9.80
N VAL A 620 12.64 22.04 -10.24
CA VAL A 620 11.44 21.28 -9.87
C VAL A 620 11.39 21.01 -8.37
N LEU A 621 12.49 20.56 -7.75
CA LEU A 621 12.52 20.28 -6.31
C LEU A 621 12.40 21.56 -5.47
N TYR A 622 13.03 22.66 -5.90
CA TYR A 622 12.89 23.96 -5.22
C TYR A 622 11.47 24.50 -5.30
N LEU A 623 10.85 24.49 -6.47
CA LEU A 623 9.45 24.91 -6.64
C LEU A 623 8.50 24.00 -5.85
N SER A 624 8.78 22.70 -5.79
CA SER A 624 8.01 21.77 -4.95
C SER A 624 8.11 22.18 -3.47
N ALA A 625 9.30 22.52 -2.96
CA ALA A 625 9.45 23.01 -1.59
C ALA A 625 8.70 24.33 -1.33
N ILE A 626 8.68 25.27 -2.28
CA ILE A 626 7.93 26.54 -2.16
C ILE A 626 6.42 26.30 -2.21
N SER A 627 5.95 25.29 -2.94
CA SER A 627 4.53 24.97 -3.10
C SER A 627 3.80 24.69 -1.78
N ARG A 628 4.51 24.39 -0.68
CA ARG A 628 3.94 24.28 0.68
C ARG A 628 3.14 25.50 1.12
N LEU A 629 3.44 26.67 0.55
CA LEU A 629 2.75 27.93 0.85
C LEU A 629 1.41 28.06 0.08
N LEU A 630 1.14 27.19 -0.88
CA LEU A 630 -0.12 27.10 -1.60
C LEU A 630 -1.13 26.21 -0.85
N SER A 631 -2.41 26.34 -1.20
CA SER A 631 -3.47 25.44 -0.73
C SER A 631 -3.38 24.03 -1.30
N GLN A 632 -2.75 23.88 -2.48
CA GLN A 632 -2.52 22.60 -3.15
C GLN A 632 -1.03 22.44 -3.51
N PRO A 633 -0.21 21.95 -2.58
CA PRO A 633 1.22 21.75 -2.79
C PRO A 633 1.52 20.60 -3.78
N VAL A 634 2.74 20.63 -4.32
CA VAL A 634 3.33 19.60 -5.20
C VAL A 634 4.17 18.66 -4.35
N TRP A 635 4.03 17.36 -4.58
CA TRP A 635 4.88 16.36 -3.96
C TRP A 635 5.85 15.85 -5.01
N ALA A 636 7.13 15.72 -4.66
CA ALA A 636 8.17 15.30 -5.59
C ALA A 636 9.09 14.26 -4.96
N VAL A 637 9.57 13.32 -5.77
CA VAL A 637 10.59 12.35 -5.38
C VAL A 637 11.81 12.52 -6.26
N TYR A 638 12.98 12.65 -5.62
CA TYR A 638 14.27 12.62 -6.28
C TYR A 638 14.78 11.18 -6.26
N GLN A 639 14.66 10.52 -7.41
CA GLN A 639 14.89 9.08 -7.54
C GLN A 639 16.20 8.80 -8.28
N ALA A 640 17.06 8.03 -7.64
CA ALA A 640 18.32 7.56 -8.19
C ALA A 640 18.33 6.03 -8.34
N SER A 641 19.34 5.48 -9.00
CA SER A 641 19.63 4.05 -9.00
C SER A 641 20.31 3.61 -7.71
N THR A 642 20.27 2.30 -7.45
CA THR A 642 20.84 1.71 -6.23
C THR A 642 22.33 2.02 -6.10
N GLY A 643 22.73 2.67 -5.01
CA GLY A 643 24.12 3.04 -4.73
C GLY A 643 24.45 4.51 -4.98
N ALA A 644 23.55 5.27 -5.62
CA ALA A 644 23.61 6.73 -5.65
C ALA A 644 23.17 7.34 -4.31
N ALA A 645 23.52 8.61 -4.07
CA ALA A 645 23.20 9.34 -2.84
C ALA A 645 22.14 10.44 -3.10
N PRO A 646 20.86 10.08 -3.35
CA PRO A 646 19.80 11.05 -3.67
C PRO A 646 19.59 12.09 -2.56
N TRP A 647 19.91 11.74 -1.31
CA TRP A 647 19.87 12.66 -0.17
C TRP A 647 20.71 13.93 -0.40
N GLN A 648 21.82 13.89 -1.13
CA GLN A 648 22.70 15.05 -1.28
C GLN A 648 21.99 16.24 -1.96
N GLY A 649 21.20 16.00 -3.00
CA GLY A 649 20.40 17.03 -3.68
C GLY A 649 19.25 17.53 -2.80
N VAL A 650 18.50 16.59 -2.20
CA VAL A 650 17.39 16.90 -1.29
C VAL A 650 17.87 17.71 -0.08
N GLY A 651 19.01 17.35 0.50
CA GLY A 651 19.64 18.04 1.62
C GLY A 651 19.99 19.50 1.33
N CYS A 652 20.32 19.85 0.09
CA CYS A 652 20.53 21.24 -0.30
C CYS A 652 19.22 22.05 -0.23
N ILE A 653 18.11 21.48 -0.70
CA ILE A 653 16.78 22.11 -0.61
C ILE A 653 16.34 22.26 0.84
N VAL A 654 16.59 21.24 1.66
CA VAL A 654 16.34 21.28 3.11
C VAL A 654 17.13 22.41 3.77
N ALA A 655 18.41 22.56 3.46
CA ALA A 655 19.24 23.63 3.99
C ALA A 655 18.71 25.02 3.64
N LEU A 656 18.19 25.22 2.42
CA LEU A 656 17.59 26.48 1.98
C LEU A 656 16.20 26.75 2.56
N THR A 657 15.54 25.77 3.19
CA THR A 657 14.21 25.90 3.77
C THR A 657 14.32 26.30 5.25
N PRO A 658 13.55 27.30 5.73
CA PRO A 658 13.58 27.69 7.13
C PRO A 658 13.34 26.49 8.07
N PRO A 659 14.09 26.37 9.18
CA PRO A 659 14.00 25.21 10.09
C PRO A 659 12.60 25.03 10.68
N GLU A 660 11.86 26.12 10.91
CA GLU A 660 10.47 26.09 11.39
C GLU A 660 9.48 25.52 10.36
N ALA A 661 9.85 25.51 9.08
CA ALA A 661 9.01 25.13 7.96
C ALA A 661 9.37 23.76 7.37
N VAL A 662 10.29 23.00 7.97
CA VAL A 662 10.75 21.70 7.48
C VAL A 662 10.67 20.63 8.57
N THR A 663 10.33 19.41 8.21
CA THR A 663 10.31 18.25 9.12
C THR A 663 10.85 17.04 8.39
N ILE A 664 11.92 16.45 8.92
CA ILE A 664 12.68 15.38 8.27
C ILE A 664 12.36 14.04 8.94
N PHE A 665 11.95 13.08 8.12
CA PHE A 665 11.76 11.70 8.51
C PHE A 665 12.78 10.83 7.80
N HIS A 666 13.79 10.38 8.53
CA HIS A 666 14.74 9.40 7.99
C HIS A 666 14.10 8.01 7.81
N ARG A 667 13.07 7.72 8.62
CA ARG A 667 12.23 6.53 8.52
C ARG A 667 10.82 6.92 8.98
N LEU A 668 9.82 6.73 8.12
CA LEU A 668 8.43 6.95 8.49
C LEU A 668 7.89 5.69 9.18
N THR A 669 7.68 5.75 10.50
CA THR A 669 7.02 4.67 11.25
C THR A 669 5.50 4.87 11.28
N ASP A 670 4.74 3.81 11.55
CA ASP A 670 3.26 3.84 11.63
C ASP A 670 2.76 4.85 12.69
N SER A 671 3.63 5.19 13.64
CA SER A 671 3.40 6.13 14.73
C SER A 671 3.82 7.57 14.40
N ALA A 672 4.67 7.79 13.40
CA ALA A 672 5.32 9.08 13.17
C ALA A 672 4.33 10.17 12.72
N LEU A 673 3.36 9.82 11.88
CA LEU A 673 2.30 10.75 11.43
C LEU A 673 1.17 10.91 12.46
N THR A 674 1.03 9.96 13.38
CA THR A 674 0.04 10.01 14.48
C THR A 674 0.57 10.72 15.72
N HIS A 675 1.90 10.81 15.90
CA HIS A 675 2.57 11.58 16.95
C HIS A 675 3.04 12.96 16.45
N ALA A 676 2.67 13.32 15.22
CA ALA A 676 2.73 14.71 14.76
C ALA A 676 1.63 15.59 15.39
N ASP A 677 0.81 15.02 16.27
CA ASP A 677 -0.24 15.67 17.07
C ASP A 677 0.25 16.90 17.87
N ARG A 678 1.55 16.99 18.15
CA ARG A 678 2.17 18.15 18.82
C ARG A 678 2.74 19.21 17.87
N VAL A 679 2.75 18.96 16.56
CA VAL A 679 3.41 19.84 15.57
C VAL A 679 2.56 19.91 14.28
N SER A 680 1.84 21.01 14.09
CA SER A 680 1.04 21.25 12.87
C SER A 680 1.86 21.07 11.59
N LEU A 681 1.47 20.13 10.72
CA LEU A 681 2.13 19.88 9.41
C LEU A 681 1.71 20.90 8.33
N ARG A 682 0.78 21.81 8.65
CA ARG A 682 0.29 22.83 7.71
C ARG A 682 1.42 23.74 7.26
N HIS A 683 1.49 23.95 5.95
CA HIS A 683 2.50 24.76 5.27
C HIS A 683 3.96 24.35 5.53
N ARG A 684 4.19 23.10 5.92
CA ARG A 684 5.53 22.53 6.10
C ARG A 684 5.99 21.71 4.90
N LEU A 685 7.31 21.62 4.77
CA LEU A 685 7.99 20.67 3.90
C LEU A 685 8.29 19.40 4.70
N LEU A 686 7.54 18.34 4.42
CA LEU A 686 7.84 16.99 4.88
C LEU A 686 8.95 16.41 4.01
N VAL A 687 10.04 15.98 4.61
CA VAL A 687 11.15 15.34 3.89
C VAL A 687 11.20 13.89 4.28
N VAL A 688 11.12 12.99 3.31
CA VAL A 688 11.21 11.53 3.55
C VAL A 688 12.50 11.02 2.92
N ASP A 689 13.46 10.65 3.76
CA ASP A 689 14.69 10.00 3.32
C ASP A 689 14.44 8.50 3.11
N GLN A 690 15.19 7.89 2.20
CA GLN A 690 15.09 6.47 1.84
C GLN A 690 13.64 6.02 1.62
N ALA A 691 12.88 6.77 0.82
CA ALA A 691 11.46 6.58 0.66
C ALA A 691 11.08 5.22 0.01
N GLU A 692 12.02 4.53 -0.63
CA GLU A 692 11.85 3.13 -1.07
C GLU A 692 11.68 2.14 0.10
N THR A 693 12.08 2.52 1.31
CA THR A 693 11.95 1.71 2.54
C THR A 693 10.63 1.96 3.27
N LEU A 694 9.77 2.83 2.72
CA LEU A 694 8.46 3.11 3.28
C LEU A 694 7.64 1.82 3.42
N ARG A 695 7.09 1.62 4.60
CA ARG A 695 6.16 0.52 4.85
C ARG A 695 4.83 0.76 4.15
N PRO A 696 4.07 -0.29 3.81
CA PRO A 696 2.73 -0.20 3.23
C PRO A 696 1.80 0.80 3.92
N GLU A 697 1.83 0.83 5.25
CA GLU A 697 0.99 1.68 6.10
C GLU A 697 1.40 3.15 5.98
N GLY A 698 2.69 3.45 5.98
CA GLY A 698 3.23 4.79 5.78
C GLY A 698 2.95 5.34 4.38
N ALA A 699 3.10 4.49 3.36
CA ALA A 699 2.72 4.83 1.99
C ALA A 699 1.21 5.11 1.88
N LEU A 700 0.37 4.30 2.51
CA LEU A 700 -1.08 4.54 2.56
C LEU A 700 -1.41 5.86 3.28
N ALA A 701 -0.76 6.14 4.41
CA ALA A 701 -0.97 7.38 5.14
C ALA A 701 -0.64 8.61 4.28
N LEU A 702 0.51 8.59 3.60
CA LEU A 702 0.89 9.63 2.63
C LEU A 702 -0.15 9.77 1.50
N ARG A 703 -0.66 8.66 0.95
CA ARG A 703 -1.73 8.71 -0.04
C ARG A 703 -2.99 9.38 0.50
N VAL A 704 -3.45 9.00 1.69
CA VAL A 704 -4.63 9.58 2.33
C VAL A 704 -4.44 11.08 2.59
N LEU A 705 -3.26 11.49 3.05
CA LEU A 705 -2.91 12.89 3.27
C LEU A 705 -2.95 13.70 1.97
N HIS A 706 -2.46 13.13 0.87
CA HIS A 706 -2.51 13.76 -0.45
C HIS A 706 -3.95 13.88 -0.98
N GLU A 707 -4.73 12.80 -0.93
CA GLU A 707 -6.08 12.74 -1.51
C GLU A 707 -7.12 13.52 -0.69
N ARG A 708 -7.01 13.49 0.65
CA ARG A 708 -8.03 14.03 1.56
C ARG A 708 -7.61 15.31 2.27
N GLY A 709 -6.35 15.72 2.12
CA GLY A 709 -5.82 16.90 2.82
C GLY A 709 -5.65 16.72 4.33
N GLY A 710 -5.82 15.50 4.85
CA GLY A 710 -5.65 15.19 6.27
C GLY A 710 -5.77 13.69 6.58
N ILE A 711 -5.21 13.28 7.72
CA ILE A 711 -5.30 11.91 8.26
C ILE A 711 -5.87 11.99 9.67
N GLY A 712 -6.97 11.30 9.93
CA GLY A 712 -7.51 11.07 11.26
C GLY A 712 -7.16 9.67 11.78
N TRP A 713 -6.91 9.55 13.09
CA TRP A 713 -6.71 8.25 13.75
C TRP A 713 -7.39 8.24 15.13
N ALA A 714 -7.63 7.03 15.63
CA ALA A 714 -8.14 6.80 16.98
C ALA A 714 -7.18 5.86 17.71
N THR A 715 -6.64 6.28 18.86
CA THR A 715 -5.87 5.41 19.75
C THR A 715 -6.78 4.88 20.85
N ALA A 716 -6.81 3.55 21.00
CA ALA A 716 -7.46 2.91 22.13
C ALA A 716 -6.44 2.80 23.27
N ALA A 717 -6.65 3.54 24.36
CA ALA A 717 -5.87 3.37 25.58
C ALA A 717 -6.54 2.33 26.50
N PRO A 718 -5.79 1.43 27.18
CA PRO A 718 -6.37 0.37 28.02
C PRO A 718 -7.01 0.86 29.32
N MET A 719 -6.67 2.07 29.80
CA MET A 719 -7.28 2.69 30.98
C MET A 719 -7.38 4.20 30.77
N ALA A 720 -8.62 4.70 30.69
CA ALA A 720 -9.01 6.12 30.78
C ALA A 720 -8.08 7.14 30.07
N GLY A 721 -7.97 7.09 28.74
CA GLY A 721 -7.22 8.10 27.99
C GLY A 721 -7.12 7.91 26.48
N GLY A 722 -8.05 7.19 25.85
CA GLY A 722 -8.05 7.04 24.39
C GLY A 722 -8.33 8.38 23.71
N GLY A 723 -7.49 8.77 22.74
CA GLY A 723 -7.58 10.04 22.03
C GLY A 723 -7.83 9.83 20.54
N THR A 724 -8.69 10.67 19.96
CA THR A 724 -8.76 10.84 18.50
C THR A 724 -7.87 12.02 18.12
N GLY A 725 -7.01 11.84 17.13
CA GLY A 725 -6.14 12.89 16.60
C GLY A 725 -6.36 13.07 15.10
N GLU A 726 -6.12 14.27 14.60
CA GLU A 726 -6.19 14.58 13.17
C GLU A 726 -5.00 15.46 12.78
N THR A 727 -4.27 15.03 11.76
CA THR A 727 -3.19 15.82 11.14
C THR A 727 -3.70 16.33 9.80
N ARG A 728 -3.75 17.65 9.60
CA ARG A 728 -4.22 18.29 8.36
C ARG A 728 -3.08 18.95 7.57
N GLY A 729 -3.20 18.90 6.25
CA GLY A 729 -2.45 19.72 5.30
C GLY A 729 -3.04 21.13 5.18
N PRO A 730 -2.52 21.96 4.27
CA PRO A 730 -1.66 21.61 3.12
C PRO A 730 -0.20 21.33 3.53
N VAL A 731 0.40 20.27 2.96
CA VAL A 731 1.80 19.88 3.23
C VAL A 731 2.50 19.53 1.92
N SER A 732 3.72 20.00 1.71
CA SER A 732 4.56 19.57 0.59
C SER A 732 5.40 18.38 1.03
N VAL A 733 5.53 17.35 0.20
CA VAL A 733 6.40 16.20 0.49
C VAL A 733 7.53 16.12 -0.52
N LEU A 734 8.76 16.09 -0.03
CA LEU A 734 9.98 15.87 -0.82
C LEU A 734 10.64 14.57 -0.39
N ALA A 735 10.66 13.59 -1.27
CA ALA A 735 11.24 12.27 -1.00
C ALA A 735 12.61 12.10 -1.68
N ALA A 736 13.55 11.44 -1.01
CA ALA A 736 14.76 10.91 -1.62
C ALA A 736 14.62 9.40 -1.74
N ALA A 737 14.87 8.81 -2.91
CA ALA A 737 14.75 7.37 -3.09
C ALA A 737 15.83 6.77 -3.99
N ALA A 738 16.33 5.59 -3.65
CA ALA A 738 17.26 4.81 -4.47
C ALA A 738 16.56 3.70 -5.31
N ALA A 739 15.23 3.63 -5.22
CA ALA A 739 14.38 2.74 -6.00
C ALA A 739 12.98 3.36 -6.18
N SER A 740 12.10 2.66 -6.92
CA SER A 740 10.71 3.10 -7.08
C SER A 740 9.96 3.12 -5.75
N LEU A 741 9.14 4.14 -5.56
CA LEU A 741 8.25 4.25 -4.40
C LEU A 741 7.16 3.16 -4.41
N ASP A 742 6.58 2.95 -3.23
CA ASP A 742 5.43 2.06 -3.06
C ASP A 742 4.25 2.50 -3.97
N LEU A 743 3.67 1.53 -4.67
CA LEU A 743 2.58 1.74 -5.63
C LEU A 743 1.37 2.49 -5.04
N ARG A 744 1.15 2.44 -3.72
CA ARG A 744 0.04 3.14 -3.07
C ARG A 744 0.16 4.65 -3.11
N CYS A 745 1.37 5.19 -3.02
CA CYS A 745 1.60 6.63 -2.99
C CYS A 745 2.37 7.15 -4.19
N ARG A 746 3.01 6.28 -4.99
CA ARG A 746 3.86 6.66 -6.12
C ARG A 746 3.22 7.71 -7.04
N ASP A 747 1.96 7.53 -7.42
CA ASP A 747 1.28 8.39 -8.38
C ASP A 747 0.97 9.79 -7.81
N ALA A 748 1.06 9.97 -6.49
CA ALA A 748 0.97 11.28 -5.83
C ALA A 748 2.25 12.12 -5.98
N PHE A 749 3.38 11.51 -6.35
CA PHE A 749 4.68 12.18 -6.47
C PHE A 749 5.06 12.45 -7.93
N LEU A 750 5.56 13.65 -8.17
CA LEU A 750 6.32 13.98 -9.37
C LEU A 750 7.69 13.31 -9.29
N THR A 751 7.95 12.35 -10.18
CA THR A 751 9.24 11.64 -10.22
C THR A 751 10.29 12.46 -10.97
N VAL A 752 11.34 12.87 -10.26
CA VAL A 752 12.52 13.53 -10.81
C VAL A 752 13.70 12.57 -10.72
N THR A 753 14.24 12.16 -11.86
CA THR A 753 15.37 11.21 -11.89
C THR A 753 16.71 11.93 -11.83
N VAL A 754 17.67 11.35 -11.10
CA VAL A 754 19.06 11.85 -11.07
C VAL A 754 19.72 11.71 -12.44
N ASP A 755 20.53 12.70 -12.83
CA ASP A 755 21.41 12.60 -14.00
C ASP A 755 22.64 11.73 -13.69
N GLU A 756 22.55 10.45 -14.06
CA GLU A 756 23.63 9.46 -13.87
C GLU A 756 24.53 9.34 -15.10
N THR A 757 24.54 10.34 -15.99
CA THR A 757 25.39 10.28 -17.18
C THR A 757 26.88 10.34 -16.81
N PRO A 758 27.77 9.72 -17.63
CA PRO A 758 29.21 9.81 -17.41
C PRO A 758 29.74 11.25 -17.43
N GLY A 759 29.13 12.13 -18.23
CA GLY A 759 29.50 13.54 -18.30
C GLY A 759 29.23 14.27 -16.98
N GLN A 760 28.05 14.06 -16.40
CA GLN A 760 27.68 14.61 -15.11
C GLN A 760 28.57 14.05 -13.99
N THR A 761 28.81 12.74 -13.98
CA THR A 761 29.73 12.08 -13.04
C THR A 761 31.14 12.69 -13.11
N ALA A 762 31.69 12.89 -14.32
CA ALA A 762 33.01 13.49 -14.53
C ALA A 762 33.08 14.93 -14.01
N ALA A 763 32.01 15.71 -14.19
CA ALA A 763 31.90 17.08 -13.69
C ALA A 763 31.93 17.11 -12.15
N ILE A 764 31.16 16.23 -11.49
CA ILE A 764 31.16 16.09 -10.03
C ILE A 764 32.56 15.71 -9.50
N LEU A 765 33.21 14.71 -10.12
CA LEU A 765 34.57 14.29 -9.72
C LEU A 765 35.60 15.41 -9.90
N ALA A 766 35.49 16.23 -10.95
CA ALA A 766 36.36 17.38 -11.17
C ALA A 766 36.16 18.46 -10.10
N ASP A 767 34.92 18.74 -9.71
CA ASP A 767 34.60 19.70 -8.65
C ASP A 767 35.07 19.23 -7.27
N GLN A 768 34.87 17.95 -6.93
CA GLN A 768 35.36 17.37 -5.67
C GLN A 768 36.88 17.53 -5.53
N ARG A 769 37.65 17.24 -6.59
CA ARG A 769 39.10 17.47 -6.62
C ARG A 769 39.45 18.94 -6.46
N ARG A 770 38.74 19.84 -7.17
CA ARG A 770 38.96 21.28 -7.10
C ARG A 770 38.73 21.82 -5.67
N ARG A 771 37.63 21.45 -5.03
CA ARG A 771 37.28 21.89 -3.66
C ARG A 771 38.32 21.41 -2.65
N LEU A 772 38.71 20.14 -2.74
CA LEU A 772 39.74 19.56 -1.86
C LEU A 772 41.10 20.26 -2.04
N ALA A 773 41.52 20.47 -3.29
CA ALA A 773 42.79 21.14 -3.60
C ALA A 773 42.84 22.60 -3.14
N ALA A 774 41.71 23.31 -3.19
CA ALA A 774 41.60 24.70 -2.79
C ALA A 774 41.44 24.89 -1.27
N GLY A 775 41.32 23.81 -0.48
CA GLY A 775 41.03 23.89 0.95
C GLY A 775 39.69 24.58 1.27
N LEU A 776 38.79 24.65 0.29
CA LEU A 776 37.49 25.32 0.41
C LEU A 776 36.61 24.47 1.34
N THR A 777 36.50 24.90 2.59
CA THR A 777 35.46 24.39 3.50
C THR A 777 34.18 25.18 3.27
N PRO A 778 33.00 24.54 3.15
CA PRO A 778 31.77 25.24 2.75
C PRO A 778 31.24 26.28 3.76
N ARG A 779 31.88 26.54 4.91
CA ARG A 779 31.18 27.04 6.11
C ARG A 779 30.62 28.46 5.97
N ASP A 780 31.38 29.44 5.48
CA ASP A 780 30.96 30.84 5.60
C ASP A 780 30.08 31.30 4.42
N ALA A 781 30.45 30.93 3.19
CA ALA A 781 29.66 31.26 2.00
C ALA A 781 28.28 30.57 2.02
N SER A 782 28.21 29.34 2.54
CA SER A 782 26.94 28.61 2.64
C SER A 782 26.01 29.23 3.68
N ALA A 783 26.54 29.76 4.79
CA ALA A 783 25.73 30.38 5.83
C ALA A 783 24.99 31.62 5.33
N HIS A 784 25.65 32.50 4.57
CA HIS A 784 25.02 33.68 3.99
C HIS A 784 23.93 33.32 2.96
N ILE A 785 24.21 32.33 2.10
CA ILE A 785 23.23 31.80 1.14
C ILE A 785 21.99 31.27 1.87
N ILE A 786 22.20 30.39 2.86
CA ILE A 786 21.12 29.80 3.67
C ILE A 786 20.29 30.88 4.35
N MET A 787 20.93 31.84 5.02
CA MET A 787 20.28 32.97 5.68
C MET A 787 19.42 33.78 4.68
N ARG A 788 19.95 34.11 3.50
CA ARG A 788 19.22 34.85 2.46
C ARG A 788 17.97 34.11 2.01
N HIS A 789 18.07 32.80 1.77
CA HIS A 789 16.91 31.99 1.40
C HIS A 789 15.90 31.85 2.53
N HIS A 790 16.35 31.69 3.78
CA HIS A 790 15.44 31.64 4.93
C HIS A 790 14.67 32.96 5.07
N ALA A 791 15.37 34.09 4.97
CA ALA A 791 14.74 35.40 5.00
C ALA A 791 13.77 35.60 3.83
N ALA A 792 14.17 35.27 2.60
CA ALA A 792 13.29 35.37 1.43
C ALA A 792 12.01 34.54 1.62
N GLN A 793 12.12 33.30 2.08
CA GLN A 793 10.95 32.44 2.29
C GLN A 793 10.05 32.91 3.44
N ARG A 794 10.60 33.55 4.49
CA ARG A 794 9.80 34.18 5.56
C ARG A 794 9.05 35.43 5.10
N LEU A 795 9.55 36.10 4.07
CA LEU A 795 8.92 37.28 3.47
C LEU A 795 7.88 36.93 2.39
N LEU A 796 7.83 35.68 1.93
CA LEU A 796 6.78 35.22 1.03
C LEU A 796 5.43 35.21 1.76
N GLU A 797 4.42 35.77 1.11
CA GLU A 797 3.06 35.85 1.62
C GLU A 797 2.31 34.61 1.11
N ARG A 798 1.44 34.03 1.94
CA ARG A 798 0.62 32.88 1.54
C ARG A 798 -0.59 33.35 0.71
N LEU A 799 -0.33 33.77 -0.52
CA LEU A 799 -1.35 34.33 -1.41
C LEU A 799 -1.94 33.26 -2.35
N PRO A 800 -3.25 33.30 -2.63
CA PRO A 800 -3.83 32.50 -3.69
C PRO A 800 -3.26 32.91 -5.05
N VAL A 801 -3.08 31.93 -5.94
CA VAL A 801 -2.57 32.13 -7.30
C VAL A 801 -3.64 31.76 -8.31
N ARG A 802 -3.91 32.66 -9.26
CA ARG A 802 -4.79 32.39 -10.42
C ARG A 802 -3.93 32.22 -11.65
N VAL A 803 -4.25 31.23 -12.49
CA VAL A 803 -3.57 30.97 -13.78
C VAL A 803 -4.52 31.36 -14.91
N PRO A 804 -4.46 32.61 -15.43
CA PRO A 804 -5.49 33.15 -16.34
C PRO A 804 -5.55 32.45 -17.70
N PHE A 805 -4.44 31.84 -18.11
CA PHE A 805 -4.31 31.14 -19.39
C PHE A 805 -4.52 29.62 -19.27
N ALA A 806 -5.03 29.12 -18.14
CA ALA A 806 -5.21 27.68 -17.92
C ALA A 806 -6.05 27.02 -19.05
N ASP A 807 -7.08 27.69 -19.55
CA ASP A 807 -7.95 27.18 -20.63
C ASP A 807 -7.26 27.12 -22.00
N ARG A 808 -6.11 27.77 -22.16
CA ARG A 808 -5.27 27.74 -23.36
C ARG A 808 -4.26 26.60 -23.33
N LEU A 809 -4.13 25.90 -22.21
CA LEU A 809 -3.18 24.81 -22.03
C LEU A 809 -3.60 23.60 -22.88
N ILE A 810 -2.69 23.15 -23.73
CA ILE A 810 -2.77 21.87 -24.41
C ILE A 810 -1.81 20.93 -23.69
N PHE A 811 -2.39 19.95 -23.00
CA PHE A 811 -1.68 18.87 -22.32
C PHE A 811 -2.05 17.53 -22.98
N PRO A 812 -1.13 16.56 -23.09
CA PRO A 812 -1.46 15.24 -23.62
C PRO A 812 -2.66 14.61 -22.90
N ALA A 813 -3.59 13.99 -23.63
CA ALA A 813 -4.82 13.41 -23.06
C ALA A 813 -4.96 11.90 -23.32
N SER A 814 -3.89 11.24 -23.78
CA SER A 814 -3.90 9.83 -24.20
C SER A 814 -3.90 8.80 -23.05
N HIS A 815 -3.43 9.16 -21.84
CA HIS A 815 -3.37 8.25 -20.69
C HIS A 815 -4.00 8.84 -19.44
N LEU A 816 -4.51 7.98 -18.55
CA LEU A 816 -5.10 8.39 -17.27
C LEU A 816 -4.12 9.19 -16.39
N ARG A 817 -2.83 8.82 -16.40
CA ARG A 817 -1.77 9.53 -15.65
C ARG A 817 -1.65 11.01 -16.03
N HIS A 818 -2.04 11.40 -17.25
CA HIS A 818 -1.95 12.78 -17.69
C HIS A 818 -2.88 13.71 -16.89
N ARG A 819 -3.94 13.17 -16.25
CA ARG A 819 -4.80 13.93 -15.34
C ARG A 819 -4.01 14.41 -14.12
N ASP A 820 -3.23 13.51 -13.53
CA ASP A 820 -2.42 13.81 -12.35
C ASP A 820 -1.20 14.66 -12.73
N GLU A 821 -0.56 14.34 -13.85
CA GLU A 821 0.57 15.13 -14.39
C GLU A 821 0.18 16.57 -14.74
N GLN A 822 -0.97 16.80 -15.38
CA GLN A 822 -1.47 18.14 -15.67
C GLN A 822 -1.78 18.92 -14.37
N SER A 823 -2.35 18.24 -13.38
CA SER A 823 -2.60 18.84 -12.06
C SER A 823 -1.30 19.28 -11.39
N GLN A 824 -0.27 18.41 -11.37
CA GLN A 824 1.06 18.74 -10.86
C GLN A 824 1.72 19.88 -11.65
N PHE A 825 1.59 19.88 -12.97
CA PHE A 825 2.11 20.92 -13.86
C PHE A 825 1.49 22.30 -13.56
N LEU A 826 0.17 22.39 -13.42
CA LEU A 826 -0.52 23.63 -13.06
C LEU A 826 -0.12 24.11 -11.65
N ARG A 827 0.07 23.20 -10.69
CA ARG A 827 0.55 23.54 -9.34
C ARG A 827 2.00 24.05 -9.35
N LEU A 828 2.87 23.54 -10.22
CA LEU A 828 4.22 24.08 -10.42
C LEU A 828 4.20 25.50 -11.00
N ILE A 829 3.28 25.79 -11.95
CA ILE A 829 3.07 27.16 -12.46
C ILE A 829 2.65 28.08 -11.32
N ALA A 830 1.72 27.62 -10.48
CA ALA A 830 1.30 28.38 -9.31
C ALA A 830 2.46 28.62 -8.32
N ALA A 831 3.31 27.62 -8.09
CA ALA A 831 4.50 27.76 -7.23
C ALA A 831 5.53 28.74 -7.81
N SER A 832 5.73 28.73 -9.14
CA SER A 832 6.58 29.71 -9.83
C SER A 832 6.04 31.14 -9.66
N ALA A 833 4.75 31.34 -9.90
CA ALA A 833 4.13 32.66 -9.75
C ALA A 833 4.15 33.14 -8.29
N LEU A 834 3.97 32.24 -7.32
CA LEU A 834 4.07 32.56 -5.89
C LEU A 834 5.50 32.96 -5.49
N LEU A 835 6.51 32.23 -5.97
CA LEU A 835 7.92 32.60 -5.74
C LEU A 835 8.21 34.00 -6.30
N HIS A 836 7.63 34.32 -7.46
CA HIS A 836 7.75 35.62 -8.12
C HIS A 836 6.63 36.60 -7.71
N GLN A 837 5.94 36.41 -6.58
CA GLN A 837 4.75 37.21 -6.20
C GLN A 837 4.98 38.74 -6.13
N ARG A 838 6.24 39.20 -6.07
CA ARG A 838 6.63 40.62 -6.07
C ARG A 838 6.91 41.18 -7.47
N GLN A 839 7.07 40.29 -8.45
CA GLN A 839 7.33 40.58 -9.86
C GLN A 839 6.10 40.30 -10.74
N ARG A 840 5.06 39.68 -10.17
CA ARG A 840 3.81 39.32 -10.86
C ARG A 840 2.68 40.29 -10.53
N PRO A 841 1.74 40.50 -11.47
CA PRO A 841 0.58 41.34 -11.21
C PRO A 841 -0.28 40.74 -10.10
N ARG A 842 -0.83 41.63 -9.26
CA ARG A 842 -1.72 41.27 -8.15
C ARG A 842 -3.09 41.91 -8.37
N GLU A 843 -4.15 41.14 -8.23
CA GLU A 843 -5.54 41.61 -8.29
C GLU A 843 -6.28 41.16 -7.04
N ALA A 844 -6.82 42.11 -6.25
CA ALA A 844 -7.62 41.81 -5.06
C ALA A 844 -6.97 40.80 -4.09
N GLY A 845 -5.64 40.86 -3.92
CA GLY A 845 -4.88 39.93 -3.05
C GLY A 845 -4.54 38.58 -3.69
N VAL A 846 -4.81 38.39 -4.98
CA VAL A 846 -4.49 37.19 -5.76
C VAL A 846 -3.32 37.47 -6.69
N VAL A 847 -2.32 36.59 -6.71
CA VAL A 847 -1.20 36.66 -7.66
C VAL A 847 -1.61 36.05 -8.99
N LEU A 848 -1.32 36.74 -10.10
CA LEU A 848 -1.61 36.23 -11.44
C LEU A 848 -0.36 35.60 -12.04
N ALA A 849 -0.46 34.31 -12.39
CA ALA A 849 0.59 33.65 -13.17
C ALA A 849 0.65 34.23 -14.57
N THR A 850 1.87 34.32 -15.11
CA THR A 850 2.16 34.86 -16.45
C THR A 850 2.66 33.76 -17.38
N GLU A 851 2.72 34.04 -18.69
CA GLU A 851 3.28 33.09 -19.65
C GLU A 851 4.78 32.83 -19.41
N GLU A 852 5.50 33.73 -18.73
CA GLU A 852 6.87 33.49 -18.27
C GLU A 852 6.93 32.30 -17.29
N ASP A 853 5.97 32.21 -16.36
CA ASP A 853 5.88 31.09 -15.40
C ASP A 853 5.59 29.78 -16.13
N PHE A 854 4.70 29.82 -17.13
CA PHE A 854 4.44 28.67 -17.99
C PHE A 854 5.71 28.20 -18.71
N ASN A 855 6.41 29.11 -19.38
CA ASN A 855 7.62 28.78 -20.15
C ASN A 855 8.73 28.23 -19.25
N ALA A 856 8.90 28.81 -18.05
CA ALA A 856 9.86 28.33 -17.06
C ALA A 856 9.54 26.89 -16.60
N VAL A 857 8.26 26.60 -16.32
CA VAL A 857 7.84 25.26 -15.89
C VAL A 857 7.95 24.25 -17.03
N VAL A 858 7.55 24.59 -18.26
CA VAL A 858 7.75 23.71 -19.43
C VAL A 858 9.22 23.34 -19.61
N ALA A 859 10.12 24.33 -19.51
CA ALA A 859 11.55 24.09 -19.65
C ALA A 859 12.10 23.15 -18.57
N CYS A 860 11.64 23.28 -17.32
CA CYS A 860 12.13 22.49 -16.21
C CYS A 860 11.51 21.09 -16.14
N THR A 861 10.26 20.92 -16.56
CA THR A 861 9.57 19.62 -16.59
C THR A 861 9.75 18.87 -17.92
N ALA A 862 10.50 19.43 -18.88
CA ALA A 862 10.74 18.81 -20.17
C ALA A 862 11.41 17.44 -20.04
N GLY A 863 10.70 16.40 -20.45
CA GLY A 863 11.11 14.99 -20.33
C GLY A 863 10.65 14.29 -19.06
N LEU A 864 10.03 15.02 -18.12
CA LEU A 864 9.45 14.48 -16.88
C LEU A 864 7.93 14.33 -16.98
N LEU A 865 7.25 15.35 -17.52
CA LEU A 865 5.78 15.40 -17.63
C LEU A 865 5.33 15.41 -19.10
N GLY A 866 4.12 14.90 -19.34
CA GLY A 866 3.52 14.90 -20.68
C GLY A 866 4.28 14.03 -21.68
N THR A 867 5.02 13.03 -21.17
CA THR A 867 5.71 12.06 -22.03
C THR A 867 4.70 10.98 -22.43
N GLU A 868 4.52 10.72 -23.72
CA GLU A 868 3.73 9.57 -24.18
C GLU A 868 4.59 8.30 -24.04
N ALA A 869 4.22 7.37 -23.18
CA ALA A 869 4.97 6.12 -23.01
C ALA A 869 4.78 5.16 -24.21
N GLU A 870 3.80 5.45 -25.07
CA GLU A 870 3.62 4.86 -26.40
C GLU A 870 4.02 5.86 -27.51
N SER A 871 4.99 6.73 -27.25
CA SER A 871 5.63 7.47 -28.35
C SER A 871 6.60 6.56 -29.08
N ILE A 872 6.56 6.63 -30.41
CA ILE A 872 7.58 6.09 -31.31
C ILE A 872 8.99 6.32 -30.72
N SER A 873 9.86 5.31 -30.84
CA SER A 873 11.21 5.33 -30.28
C SER A 873 11.98 6.58 -30.68
N THR A 874 12.99 6.96 -29.89
CA THR A 874 13.85 8.11 -30.20
C THR A 874 14.45 8.02 -31.61
N ALA A 875 14.76 6.81 -32.09
CA ALA A 875 15.19 6.58 -33.46
C ALA A 875 14.06 6.87 -34.46
N ALA A 876 12.85 6.35 -34.25
CA ALA A 876 11.69 6.63 -35.09
C ALA A 876 11.31 8.13 -35.12
N ARG A 877 11.40 8.86 -33.99
CA ARG A 877 11.20 10.33 -33.96
C ARG A 877 12.25 11.06 -34.78
N ARG A 878 13.54 10.73 -34.60
CA ARG A 878 14.63 11.32 -35.39
C ARG A 878 14.42 11.07 -36.88
N LEU A 879 14.01 9.86 -37.24
CA LEU A 879 13.71 9.48 -38.62
C LEU A 879 12.51 10.26 -39.17
N LEU A 880 11.42 10.38 -38.42
CA LEU A 880 10.22 11.12 -38.81
C LEU A 880 10.54 12.60 -39.04
N SER A 881 11.27 13.25 -38.12
CA SER A 881 11.74 14.63 -38.31
C SER A 881 12.58 14.79 -39.57
N ALA A 882 13.52 13.87 -39.82
CA ALA A 882 14.34 13.91 -41.03
C ALA A 882 13.53 13.70 -42.32
N LEU A 883 12.48 12.90 -42.30
CA LEU A 883 11.56 12.73 -43.45
C LEU A 883 10.83 14.04 -43.78
N PHE A 884 10.37 14.77 -42.76
CA PHE A 884 9.72 16.07 -42.93
C PHE A 884 10.70 17.16 -43.40
N GLU A 885 11.88 17.27 -42.79
CA GLU A 885 12.92 18.22 -43.18
C GLU A 885 13.34 18.04 -44.65
N ARG A 886 13.49 16.77 -45.08
CA ARG A 886 13.85 16.41 -46.45
C ARG A 886 12.66 16.39 -47.41
N LYS A 887 11.44 16.67 -46.92
CA LYS A 887 10.19 16.67 -47.70
C LYS A 887 9.96 15.36 -48.47
N LEU A 888 10.33 14.23 -47.86
CA LEU A 888 10.20 12.91 -48.46
C LEU A 888 8.77 12.37 -48.25
N THR A 889 7.92 12.49 -49.27
CA THR A 889 6.53 11.98 -49.24
C THR A 889 6.44 10.49 -49.58
N THR A 890 7.35 10.01 -50.43
CA THR A 890 7.53 8.60 -50.80
C THR A 890 9.02 8.31 -50.87
N PHE A 891 9.47 7.26 -50.19
CA PHE A 891 10.89 6.95 -50.04
C PHE A 891 11.13 5.44 -49.90
N THR A 892 12.38 5.03 -50.10
CA THR A 892 12.87 3.67 -49.92
C THR A 892 13.99 3.65 -48.89
N MET A 893 14.37 2.45 -48.43
CA MET A 893 15.55 2.28 -47.57
C MET A 893 16.85 2.81 -48.19
N ALA A 894 16.94 2.89 -49.52
CA ALA A 894 18.12 3.46 -50.19
C ALA A 894 18.18 4.98 -50.03
N ASP A 895 17.04 5.66 -50.03
CA ASP A 895 16.93 7.13 -49.91
C ASP A 895 17.27 7.63 -48.49
N LEU A 896 17.18 6.73 -47.51
CA LEU A 896 17.56 6.98 -46.12
C LEU A 896 19.06 6.76 -45.84
N ARG A 897 19.81 6.14 -46.76
CA ARG A 897 21.25 5.91 -46.57
C ARG A 897 21.97 7.25 -46.48
N GLY A 898 22.72 7.43 -45.38
CA GLY A 898 23.51 8.63 -45.14
C GLY A 898 22.74 9.79 -44.47
N ALA A 899 21.46 9.63 -44.11
CA ALA A 899 20.76 10.59 -43.26
C ALA A 899 21.34 10.64 -41.84
N PHE A 900 21.66 9.46 -41.32
CA PHE A 900 22.34 9.23 -40.06
C PHE A 900 23.53 8.28 -40.32
N PRO A 901 24.75 8.82 -40.49
CA PRO A 901 25.96 8.03 -40.74
C PRO A 901 26.28 7.03 -39.63
N GLU A 902 25.80 7.30 -38.42
CA GLU A 902 26.00 6.48 -37.23
C GLU A 902 25.00 5.31 -37.12
N TRP A 903 24.01 5.22 -38.00
CA TRP A 903 22.97 4.20 -37.93
C TRP A 903 23.30 2.95 -38.75
N THR A 904 23.11 1.80 -38.13
CA THR A 904 23.18 0.51 -38.83
C THR A 904 21.90 0.26 -39.65
N PRO A 905 21.94 -0.61 -40.68
CA PRO A 905 20.74 -1.00 -41.42
C PRO A 905 19.61 -1.55 -40.53
N TYR A 906 19.97 -2.14 -39.39
CA TYR A 906 19.02 -2.62 -38.39
C TYR A 906 18.33 -1.45 -37.66
N ALA A 907 19.07 -0.40 -37.27
CA ALA A 907 18.50 0.78 -36.61
C ALA A 907 17.46 1.49 -37.50
N TYR A 908 17.74 1.65 -38.79
CA TYR A 908 16.75 2.17 -39.76
C TYR A 908 15.53 1.26 -39.87
N LYS A 909 15.73 -0.06 -39.95
CA LYS A 909 14.63 -1.02 -40.08
C LYS A 909 13.73 -1.03 -38.84
N ALA A 910 14.32 -0.96 -37.64
CA ALA A 910 13.60 -0.85 -36.38
C ALA A 910 12.79 0.45 -36.32
N ALA A 911 13.41 1.60 -36.64
CA ALA A 911 12.73 2.89 -36.68
C ALA A 911 11.57 2.92 -37.70
N LEU A 912 11.72 2.29 -38.86
CA LEU A 912 10.66 2.19 -39.87
C LEU A 912 9.52 1.25 -39.46
N LEU A 913 9.84 0.14 -38.78
CA LEU A 913 8.81 -0.75 -38.24
C LEU A 913 7.97 -0.01 -37.20
N ASP A 914 8.62 0.74 -36.32
CA ASP A 914 7.96 1.58 -35.33
C ASP A 914 7.02 2.61 -36.02
N LEU A 915 7.51 3.35 -37.02
CA LEU A 915 6.66 4.30 -37.75
C LEU A 915 5.50 3.63 -38.51
N LEU A 916 5.67 2.39 -38.96
CA LEU A 916 4.60 1.59 -39.59
C LEU A 916 3.57 1.12 -38.57
N ASP A 917 4.02 0.60 -37.43
CA ASP A 917 3.17 0.08 -36.36
C ASP A 917 2.27 1.17 -35.78
N PHE A 918 2.79 2.40 -35.71
CA PHE A 918 2.05 3.61 -35.30
C PHE A 918 1.33 4.33 -36.46
N GLY A 919 1.39 3.82 -37.69
CA GLY A 919 0.63 4.35 -38.83
C GLY A 919 1.09 5.71 -39.38
N TYR A 920 2.28 6.20 -39.00
CA TYR A 920 2.84 7.46 -39.53
C TYR A 920 3.32 7.32 -40.97
N ILE A 921 3.71 6.11 -41.35
CA ILE A 921 4.05 5.73 -42.72
C ILE A 921 3.25 4.50 -43.13
N ASP A 922 3.00 4.36 -44.42
CA ASP A 922 2.36 3.19 -45.02
C ASP A 922 3.32 2.52 -46.02
N SER A 923 3.16 1.23 -46.25
CA SER A 923 3.94 0.49 -47.22
C SER A 923 3.06 -0.48 -48.02
N PRO A 924 2.73 -0.16 -49.28
CA PRO A 924 1.97 -1.07 -50.13
C PRO A 924 2.76 -2.37 -50.39
N ASN A 925 2.07 -3.50 -50.31
CA ASN A 925 2.58 -4.89 -50.36
C ASN A 925 3.90 -5.07 -51.15
N GLY A 926 4.98 -5.39 -50.42
CA GLY A 926 6.28 -5.73 -50.99
C GLY A 926 6.40 -7.22 -51.28
N GLY A 927 6.37 -7.60 -52.56
CA GLY A 927 6.74 -8.96 -53.01
C GLY A 927 8.24 -9.25 -52.83
N ARG A 928 8.61 -10.54 -52.71
CA ARG A 928 10.02 -10.96 -52.65
C ARG A 928 10.79 -10.43 -53.87
N GLY A 929 11.88 -9.70 -53.63
CA GLY A 929 12.82 -9.25 -54.67
C GLY A 929 12.60 -7.84 -55.24
N ARG A 930 11.63 -7.06 -54.73
CA ARG A 930 11.44 -5.64 -55.12
C ARG A 930 11.79 -4.68 -53.98
N LEU A 931 12.30 -3.49 -54.31
CA LEU A 931 12.49 -2.40 -53.36
C LEU A 931 11.15 -2.06 -52.71
N ARG A 932 11.09 -2.03 -51.38
CA ARG A 932 9.87 -1.70 -50.61
C ARG A 932 9.72 -0.19 -50.54
N PRO A 933 8.71 0.42 -51.19
CA PRO A 933 8.40 1.83 -51.02
C PRO A 933 7.63 2.06 -49.72
N TYR A 934 7.93 3.16 -49.08
CA TYR A 934 7.21 3.71 -47.94
C TYR A 934 6.60 5.06 -48.36
N ARG A 935 5.41 5.36 -47.85
CA ARG A 935 4.72 6.62 -48.05
C ARG A 935 4.50 7.28 -46.70
N LEU A 936 4.85 8.56 -46.57
CA LEU A 936 4.53 9.35 -45.39
C LEU A 936 3.03 9.66 -45.41
N VAL A 937 2.33 9.26 -44.35
CA VAL A 937 0.88 9.49 -44.19
C VAL A 937 0.62 10.70 -43.29
N ALA A 938 1.55 11.00 -42.37
CA ALA A 938 1.47 12.13 -41.46
C ALA A 938 1.62 13.51 -42.16
N ASN A 939 0.83 14.50 -41.74
CA ASN A 939 0.95 15.89 -42.20
C ASN A 939 1.94 16.71 -41.35
N ALA A 940 2.63 17.66 -41.98
CA ALA A 940 3.58 18.54 -41.29
C ALA A 940 2.93 19.46 -40.24
N ALA A 941 1.62 19.74 -40.37
CA ALA A 941 0.86 20.52 -39.38
C ALA A 941 0.60 19.73 -38.09
N ASP A 942 0.57 18.39 -38.18
CA ASP A 942 0.31 17.51 -37.03
C ASP A 942 1.60 17.17 -36.27
N MET A 943 2.77 17.46 -36.86
CA MET A 943 4.08 17.18 -36.26
C MET A 943 4.22 17.65 -34.80
N PRO A 944 3.79 18.86 -34.39
CA PRO A 944 3.92 19.28 -33.00
C PRO A 944 2.98 18.54 -32.04
N ALA A 945 1.84 18.04 -32.53
CA ALA A 945 0.94 17.18 -31.76
C ALA A 945 1.46 15.72 -31.71
N MET A 946 2.07 15.25 -32.80
CA MET A 946 2.68 13.92 -32.95
C MET A 946 4.05 13.78 -32.24
N LEU A 947 4.66 14.90 -31.86
CA LEU A 947 5.91 14.96 -31.11
C LEU A 947 5.72 15.12 -29.59
N GLY A 948 4.46 15.14 -29.10
CA GLY A 948 4.12 15.00 -27.68
C GLY A 948 4.65 16.10 -26.75
N GLY A 949 4.27 17.36 -26.96
CA GLY A 949 4.72 18.50 -26.13
C GLY A 949 3.59 19.30 -25.48
N ILE A 950 3.78 19.69 -24.21
CA ILE A 950 2.92 20.64 -23.47
C ILE A 950 3.07 22.03 -24.10
N ARG A 951 1.96 22.69 -24.45
CA ARG A 951 2.00 24.01 -25.14
C ARG A 951 0.81 24.90 -24.79
N LEU A 952 0.93 26.21 -25.06
CA LEU A 952 -0.17 27.18 -24.98
C LEU A 952 -0.72 27.52 -26.35
N ARG A 953 -2.04 27.65 -26.45
CA ARG A 953 -2.72 28.26 -27.61
C ARG A 953 -2.44 29.77 -27.68
N PRO A 954 -2.42 30.36 -28.87
CA PRO A 954 -2.41 31.81 -29.03
C PRO A 954 -3.62 32.45 -28.33
N ALA A 955 -3.44 33.63 -27.73
CA ALA A 955 -4.49 34.31 -26.96
C ALA A 955 -5.75 34.67 -27.78
N ALA A 956 -5.68 34.66 -29.11
CA ALA A 956 -6.78 34.98 -30.02
C ALA A 956 -7.61 33.77 -30.48
N ALA A 957 -7.30 32.55 -30.01
CA ALA A 957 -7.99 31.33 -30.45
C ALA A 957 -9.25 31.04 -29.59
N PRO A 958 -10.36 30.51 -30.17
CA PRO A 958 -11.58 30.18 -29.43
C PRO A 958 -11.36 29.14 -28.31
N SER A 959 -12.28 28.98 -27.37
CA SER A 959 -12.17 27.95 -26.31
C SER A 959 -12.12 26.53 -26.89
N LEU A 960 -11.48 25.58 -26.17
CA LEU A 960 -11.39 24.17 -26.58
C LEU A 960 -12.77 23.59 -26.95
N SER A 961 -12.92 23.10 -28.19
CA SER A 961 -14.03 22.23 -28.58
C SER A 961 -13.66 20.76 -28.31
N ALA A 962 -14.65 19.88 -28.24
CA ALA A 962 -14.41 18.43 -28.07
C ALA A 962 -13.57 17.81 -29.20
N ASP A 963 -13.48 18.49 -30.36
CA ASP A 963 -12.76 18.04 -31.55
C ASP A 963 -11.28 18.47 -31.59
N ASP A 964 -10.85 19.41 -30.73
CA ASP A 964 -9.48 19.97 -30.71
C ASP A 964 -8.46 19.11 -29.91
N VAL A 965 -8.94 18.07 -29.21
CA VAL A 965 -8.10 17.09 -28.50
C VAL A 965 -7.75 15.98 -29.51
N ALA A 966 -6.47 15.57 -29.56
CA ALA A 966 -5.90 14.54 -30.44
C ALA A 966 -6.90 13.41 -30.86
N PRO A 967 -6.79 12.87 -32.10
CA PRO A 967 -7.84 12.07 -32.72
C PRO A 967 -8.30 10.97 -31.77
N SER A 968 -9.63 10.88 -31.60
CA SER A 968 -10.30 9.89 -30.78
C SER A 968 -9.64 8.52 -30.97
N VAL A 969 -9.17 7.93 -29.87
CA VAL A 969 -8.81 6.51 -29.82
C VAL A 969 -10.02 5.72 -30.30
N GLY A 970 -9.96 5.26 -31.55
CA GLY A 970 -10.93 4.38 -32.21
C GLY A 970 -12.38 4.77 -32.02
N GLU A 971 -13.00 5.36 -33.05
CA GLU A 971 -14.43 5.14 -33.26
C GLU A 971 -14.67 3.62 -33.25
N LEU A 972 -15.22 3.12 -32.14
CA LEU A 972 -15.88 1.83 -32.08
C LEU A 972 -16.86 1.81 -33.24
N ALA A 973 -16.55 1.00 -34.25
CA ALA A 973 -17.47 0.66 -35.32
C ALA A 973 -18.84 0.42 -34.70
N LYS A 974 -19.83 1.21 -35.12
CA LYS A 974 -21.24 0.95 -34.80
C LYS A 974 -21.55 -0.47 -35.26
N VAL A 975 -21.56 -1.42 -34.32
CA VAL A 975 -22.13 -2.75 -34.55
C VAL A 975 -23.64 -2.56 -34.46
N GLY A 976 -24.22 -2.12 -35.57
CA GLY A 976 -25.64 -2.16 -35.86
C GLY A 976 -25.82 -2.86 -37.20
N ASP A 977 -26.56 -3.96 -37.17
CA ASP A 977 -27.01 -4.78 -38.29
C ASP A 977 -25.95 -5.47 -39.14
N THR A 978 -25.84 -6.79 -38.96
CA THR A 978 -26.32 -7.73 -39.99
C THR A 978 -26.38 -9.14 -39.42
N GLY A 979 -27.60 -9.67 -39.35
CA GLY A 979 -27.82 -11.09 -39.17
C GLY A 979 -27.39 -11.89 -40.40
N ILE A 980 -27.01 -13.14 -40.14
CA ILE A 980 -27.24 -14.33 -40.97
C ILE A 980 -27.06 -14.14 -42.49
N ALA A 981 -26.01 -14.73 -43.06
CA ALA A 981 -26.13 -15.83 -44.02
C ALA A 981 -24.78 -16.23 -44.64
N ASN A 982 -24.65 -17.54 -44.81
CA ASN A 982 -23.72 -18.21 -45.72
C ASN A 982 -23.64 -17.54 -47.10
N PHE A 983 -22.48 -17.55 -47.76
CA PHE A 983 -22.25 -18.33 -49.00
C PHE A 983 -20.84 -18.09 -49.58
N ALA A 984 -20.36 -19.15 -50.24
CA ALA A 984 -19.10 -19.30 -50.96
C ALA A 984 -18.97 -18.36 -52.20
N PRO A 985 -17.78 -18.25 -52.82
CA PRO A 985 -17.44 -17.17 -53.73
C PRO A 985 -17.95 -17.41 -55.16
N ARG A 986 -18.35 -16.34 -55.85
CA ARG A 986 -18.39 -16.30 -57.32
C ARG A 986 -17.65 -15.09 -57.87
N LEU A 987 -16.74 -15.41 -58.78
CA LEU A 987 -15.99 -14.54 -59.68
C LEU A 987 -16.90 -13.79 -60.67
N THR A 988 -16.28 -12.80 -61.32
CA THR A 988 -16.71 -11.99 -62.50
C THR A 988 -17.64 -10.81 -62.16
N GLY A 989 -17.45 -9.59 -62.66
CA GLY A 989 -16.46 -9.03 -63.58
C GLY A 989 -17.03 -7.76 -64.22
N SER A 990 -16.30 -6.65 -64.14
CA SER A 990 -16.14 -5.56 -65.13
C SER A 990 -15.41 -4.40 -64.48
#